data_AF-A0AB36EEY1-F1
#
_entry.id   AF-A0AB36EEY1-F1
#
_cell.length_a   1.000
_cell.length_b   1.000
_cell.length_c   1.000
_cell.angle_alpha   90.00
_cell.angle_beta   90.00
_cell.angle_gamma   90.00
#
_symmetry.space_group_name_H-M   'P 1'
#
loop_
_entity.id
_entity.type
_entity.pdbx_description
1 polymer ?
#
loop_
_entity_poly.entity_id
_entity_poly.type
_entity_poly.pdbx_seq_one_letter_code
_entity_poly.pdbx_strand_id
1 'polypeptide(L)'
;MTDIRAPLITAIIPIRLSKDSLYDEVERIDRIATTLPEGFQVVIVDYGTGSERAQELADAANRNSAKLVRVETGDQPFSIGAARDIGTQHAETPLVLYHDIDFLMSREGYVKVLAECRLRNMPANAYAFFALPGIYLTETFTQKYLELHSSGDSVFADMLVHDGIMRHDKSVYEHHTYAISAIVASKYHLLALGGHDKSFTGHGAEDFELMHRLTSYYQKGPRTRNYYTNTKSNSITDYEGFRAFYALYGIDVFQRGTAIAHLWHPRRKDVGYVGTNNQARVSQIMRDFDRGATSIAPLEDETSREFTLVLIEPGTSPARALRHAYPAFGKFRSIPETAFKDPSDLIGFVKQEKFTRVFFLNPYGNAHRISLYSAIKDAGIRFIAYDRGALPDSWFFDSHGFLGESSAYEPSKWNHPLEENDQQKIKEWLHSFALQDETLEVNGPRIGADHLRQKLQIGDREVIFAALQRPSDTATVYFSGPCGDAATFNNWISTLAANIDNRRYVVVVKKHPLEIIRPDIKNVIFADDSAHIRDLIDLASKVVLINSGSGLIAAALGKPVICCGQSFYANDGFAFIARSPEELIKLAQTDIAPNEETILRFMKYLVFDYYSFGKTEYVDKVADDGSLRRLAKRTVYSQISGLTADPIQLGDIPKGTNLDAPLFFSFGGRAAVKALSGKSANATQPKATSQSKPTQTRNLSLLRRATIVPAVRPFVRLIGNRADDVEKFNADPRGYFAKLRNPRYRLVGKILFGAPM
;
A
#
# COMPACT_ATOMS: atom_id res chain seq x y z
N MET A 1 -16.95 -8.72 -17.92
CA MET A 1 -17.95 -9.68 -17.39
C MET A 1 -17.21 -10.99 -17.20
N THR A 2 -16.93 -11.39 -15.97
CA THR A 2 -16.27 -12.66 -15.67
C THR A 2 -17.21 -13.81 -16.02
N ASP A 3 -16.70 -14.77 -16.77
CA ASP A 3 -17.38 -16.01 -17.12
C ASP A 3 -17.91 -16.68 -15.84
N ILE A 4 -19.22 -16.93 -15.79
CA ILE A 4 -19.97 -17.32 -14.58
C ILE A 4 -19.61 -18.76 -14.14
N ARG A 5 -18.73 -19.47 -14.86
CA ARG A 5 -18.40 -20.89 -14.64
C ARG A 5 -17.13 -21.17 -13.84
N ALA A 6 -16.26 -20.20 -13.58
CA ALA A 6 -15.05 -20.43 -12.78
C ALA A 6 -15.31 -20.25 -11.27
N PRO A 7 -14.75 -21.10 -10.39
CA PRO A 7 -14.80 -20.90 -8.94
C PRO A 7 -14.26 -19.52 -8.55
N LEU A 8 -14.99 -18.83 -7.66
CA LEU A 8 -14.65 -17.47 -7.22
C LEU A 8 -13.99 -17.43 -5.85
N ILE A 9 -14.34 -18.38 -4.97
CA ILE A 9 -13.90 -18.42 -3.58
C ILE A 9 -13.22 -19.75 -3.29
N THR A 10 -12.09 -19.72 -2.59
CA THR A 10 -11.50 -20.91 -1.98
C THR A 10 -11.95 -20.96 -0.53
N ALA A 11 -12.73 -21.97 -0.16
CA ALA A 11 -13.03 -22.28 1.23
C ALA A 11 -11.82 -23.01 1.84
N ILE A 12 -11.13 -22.34 2.76
CA ILE A 12 -9.96 -22.89 3.45
C ILE A 12 -10.43 -23.53 4.75
N ILE A 13 -10.24 -24.83 4.88
CA ILE A 13 -10.61 -25.62 6.06
C ILE A 13 -9.32 -26.03 6.80
N PRO A 14 -8.89 -25.29 7.84
CA PRO A 14 -7.73 -25.65 8.64
C PRO A 14 -8.09 -26.75 9.64
N ILE A 15 -7.27 -27.80 9.74
CA ILE A 15 -7.52 -28.89 10.67
C ILE A 15 -6.23 -29.52 11.19
N ARG A 16 -6.29 -30.00 12.43
CA ARG A 16 -5.38 -31.00 13.00
C ARG A 16 -6.22 -32.00 13.78
N LEU A 17 -6.30 -33.23 13.29
CA LEU A 17 -7.02 -34.28 14.00
C LEU A 17 -6.24 -34.68 15.25
N SER A 18 -6.96 -34.84 16.37
CA SER A 18 -6.39 -35.45 17.57
C SER A 18 -6.21 -36.95 17.35
N LYS A 19 -5.32 -37.60 18.12
CA LYS A 19 -5.02 -39.03 17.99
C LYS A 19 -6.28 -39.89 18.08
N ASP A 20 -7.15 -39.58 19.04
CA ASP A 20 -8.46 -40.20 19.19
C ASP A 20 -9.51 -39.30 18.54
N SER A 21 -10.51 -39.91 17.89
CA SER A 21 -11.65 -39.17 17.36
C SER A 21 -12.45 -38.53 18.49
N LEU A 22 -12.73 -37.24 18.35
CA LEU A 22 -13.46 -36.47 19.36
C LEU A 22 -14.96 -36.39 19.09
N TYR A 23 -15.33 -36.34 17.81
CA TYR A 23 -16.69 -36.24 17.27
C TYR A 23 -16.66 -36.51 15.75
N ASP A 24 -17.69 -36.11 15.01
CA ASP A 24 -17.83 -36.26 13.56
C ASP A 24 -16.92 -35.33 12.73
N GLU A 25 -15.62 -35.23 13.06
CA GLU A 25 -14.65 -34.27 12.51
C GLU A 25 -14.48 -34.39 10.99
N VAL A 26 -14.35 -35.61 10.48
CA VAL A 26 -14.10 -35.87 9.05
C VAL A 26 -15.40 -35.80 8.26
N GLU A 27 -16.50 -36.28 8.84
CA GLU A 27 -17.83 -36.21 8.26
C GLU A 27 -18.32 -34.76 8.10
N ARG A 28 -17.90 -33.86 9.00
CA ARG A 28 -18.15 -32.41 8.83
C ARG A 28 -17.45 -31.84 7.59
N ILE A 29 -16.23 -32.27 7.27
CA ILE A 29 -15.55 -31.87 6.03
C ILE A 29 -16.36 -32.32 4.81
N ASP A 30 -16.80 -33.59 4.79
CA ASP A 30 -17.63 -34.14 3.72
C ASP A 30 -18.94 -33.33 3.58
N ARG A 31 -19.59 -32.99 4.70
CA ARG A 31 -20.82 -32.18 4.73
C ARG A 31 -20.61 -30.76 4.20
N ILE A 32 -19.53 -30.10 4.59
CA ILE A 32 -19.18 -28.76 4.10
C ILE A 32 -18.96 -28.80 2.59
N ALA A 33 -18.08 -29.70 2.13
CA ALA A 33 -17.67 -29.76 0.73
C ALA A 33 -18.85 -30.08 -0.21
N THR A 34 -19.74 -30.98 0.19
CA THR A 34 -20.95 -31.33 -0.58
C THR A 34 -22.00 -30.22 -0.61
N THR A 35 -22.03 -29.35 0.41
CA THR A 35 -23.00 -28.25 0.49
C THR A 35 -22.56 -27.02 -0.32
N LEU A 36 -21.25 -26.82 -0.48
CA LEU A 36 -20.69 -25.69 -1.22
C LEU A 36 -21.12 -25.71 -2.71
N PRO A 37 -21.61 -24.59 -3.28
CA PRO A 37 -21.97 -24.50 -4.69
C PRO A 37 -20.72 -24.36 -5.59
N GLU A 38 -20.88 -24.53 -6.91
CA GLU A 38 -19.80 -24.49 -7.92
C GLU A 38 -18.92 -23.22 -7.90
N GLY A 39 -19.43 -22.11 -7.35
CA GLY A 39 -18.64 -20.90 -7.14
C GLY A 39 -17.54 -21.02 -6.09
N PHE A 40 -17.39 -22.18 -5.44
CA PHE A 40 -16.38 -22.49 -4.45
C PHE A 40 -15.48 -23.64 -4.89
N GLN A 41 -14.24 -23.60 -4.41
CA GLN A 41 -13.37 -24.77 -4.32
C GLN A 41 -12.91 -24.96 -2.88
N VAL A 42 -12.49 -26.17 -2.52
CA VAL A 42 -12.11 -26.51 -1.15
C VAL A 42 -10.61 -26.77 -1.06
N VAL A 43 -9.97 -26.14 -0.06
CA VAL A 43 -8.62 -26.48 0.36
C VAL A 43 -8.69 -26.95 1.81
N ILE A 44 -8.29 -28.19 2.04
CA ILE A 44 -8.10 -28.75 3.38
C ILE A 44 -6.63 -28.52 3.75
N VAL A 45 -6.38 -27.83 4.86
CA VAL A 45 -5.03 -27.62 5.38
C VAL A 45 -4.82 -28.52 6.58
N ASP A 46 -4.11 -29.62 6.36
CA ASP A 46 -3.68 -30.53 7.41
C ASP A 46 -2.42 -29.97 8.09
N TYR A 47 -2.61 -29.32 9.23
CA TYR A 47 -1.55 -28.66 10.00
C TYR A 47 -0.90 -29.62 10.99
N GLY A 48 -0.42 -30.76 10.50
CA GLY A 48 0.36 -31.73 11.29
C GLY A 48 -0.49 -32.75 12.04
N THR A 49 -1.50 -33.31 11.40
CA THR A 49 -2.20 -34.51 11.88
C THR A 49 -1.24 -35.69 11.94
N GLY A 50 -1.29 -36.44 13.05
CA GLY A 50 -0.48 -37.66 13.26
C GLY A 50 -0.70 -38.70 12.17
N SER A 51 0.31 -39.53 11.92
CA SER A 51 0.26 -40.54 10.86
C SER A 51 -0.85 -41.57 11.05
N GLU A 52 -1.35 -41.74 12.29
CA GLU A 52 -2.45 -42.65 12.60
C GLU A 52 -3.77 -42.26 11.92
N ARG A 53 -3.99 -40.96 11.71
CA ARG A 53 -5.25 -40.41 11.15
C ARG A 53 -5.05 -39.56 9.89
N ALA A 54 -3.81 -39.35 9.48
CA ALA A 54 -3.46 -38.59 8.27
C ALA A 54 -4.23 -39.06 7.02
N GLN A 55 -4.41 -40.38 6.89
CA GLN A 55 -5.10 -40.98 5.75
C GLN A 55 -6.58 -40.59 5.69
N GLU A 56 -7.24 -40.35 6.83
CA GLU A 56 -8.65 -39.93 6.85
C GLU A 56 -8.87 -38.61 6.11
N LEU A 57 -7.93 -37.67 6.24
CA LEU A 57 -7.98 -36.37 5.54
C LEU A 57 -7.64 -36.50 4.05
N ALA A 58 -6.72 -37.39 3.69
CA ALA A 58 -6.43 -37.71 2.30
C ALA A 58 -7.65 -38.33 1.60
N ASP A 59 -8.33 -39.25 2.27
CA ASP A 59 -9.53 -39.89 1.73
C ASP A 59 -10.68 -38.89 1.62
N ALA A 60 -10.89 -38.03 2.62
CA ALA A 60 -11.88 -36.95 2.55
C ALA A 60 -11.57 -35.97 1.42
N ALA A 61 -10.31 -35.58 1.24
CA ALA A 61 -9.92 -34.71 0.13
C ALA A 61 -10.25 -35.34 -1.23
N ASN A 62 -9.89 -36.62 -1.42
CA ASN A 62 -10.15 -37.36 -2.65
C ASN A 62 -11.66 -37.49 -2.94
N ARG A 63 -12.45 -37.89 -1.94
CA ARG A 63 -13.91 -38.05 -2.10
C ARG A 63 -14.61 -36.75 -2.50
N ASN A 64 -14.13 -35.62 -2.01
CA ASN A 64 -14.74 -34.31 -2.27
C ASN A 64 -14.06 -33.50 -3.38
N SER A 65 -13.09 -34.09 -4.09
CA SER A 65 -12.26 -33.35 -5.06
C SER A 65 -11.64 -32.07 -4.47
N ALA A 66 -11.30 -32.11 -3.18
CA ALA A 66 -10.69 -31.00 -2.46
C ALA A 66 -9.17 -31.10 -2.55
N LYS A 67 -8.50 -29.94 -2.57
CA LYS A 67 -7.04 -29.87 -2.50
C LYS A 67 -6.59 -30.09 -1.06
N LEU A 68 -5.74 -31.08 -0.81
CA LEU A 68 -5.10 -31.28 0.48
C LEU A 68 -3.71 -30.62 0.50
N VAL A 69 -3.49 -29.74 1.47
CA VAL A 69 -2.17 -29.18 1.76
C VAL A 69 -1.76 -29.65 3.15
N ARG A 70 -0.76 -30.52 3.20
CA ARG A 70 -0.25 -31.07 4.45
C ARG A 70 1.07 -30.40 4.83
N VAL A 71 1.18 -30.00 6.09
CA VAL A 71 2.42 -29.45 6.67
C VAL A 71 2.79 -30.27 7.90
N GLU A 72 4.04 -30.73 7.93
CA GLU A 72 4.59 -31.42 9.09
C GLU A 72 5.01 -30.41 10.14
N THR A 73 4.34 -30.44 11.30
CA THR A 73 4.62 -29.50 12.40
C THR A 73 5.29 -30.16 13.60
N GLY A 74 5.35 -31.50 13.64
CA GLY A 74 5.77 -32.26 14.83
C GLY A 74 5.01 -31.80 16.08
N ASP A 75 5.74 -31.62 17.18
CA ASP A 75 5.19 -31.23 18.49
C ASP A 75 4.86 -29.73 18.62
N GLN A 76 4.95 -28.95 17.54
CA GLN A 76 4.63 -27.52 17.59
C GLN A 76 3.14 -27.30 17.92
N PRO A 77 2.80 -26.30 18.76
CA PRO A 77 1.40 -25.94 19.03
C PRO A 77 0.61 -25.69 17.73
N PHE A 78 -0.67 -26.07 17.73
CA PHE A 78 -1.53 -25.79 16.60
C PHE A 78 -1.71 -24.28 16.45
N SER A 79 -1.64 -23.76 15.22
CA SER A 79 -1.92 -22.36 14.92
C SER A 79 -2.92 -22.30 13.77
N ILE A 80 -4.16 -21.94 14.09
CA ILE A 80 -5.22 -21.81 13.10
C ILE A 80 -4.92 -20.67 12.10
N GLY A 81 -4.31 -19.58 12.57
CA GLY A 81 -3.87 -18.48 11.71
C GLY A 81 -2.82 -18.92 10.70
N ALA A 82 -1.80 -19.68 11.14
CA ALA A 82 -0.79 -20.22 10.24
C ALA A 82 -1.38 -21.21 9.22
N ALA A 83 -2.30 -22.09 9.65
CA ALA A 83 -3.00 -22.99 8.74
C ALA A 83 -3.84 -22.25 7.69
N ARG A 84 -4.54 -21.18 8.08
CA ARG A 84 -5.28 -20.30 7.16
C ARG A 84 -4.36 -19.58 6.18
N ASP A 85 -3.20 -19.13 6.63
CA ASP A 85 -2.20 -18.49 5.79
C ASP A 85 -1.69 -19.47 4.73
N ILE A 86 -1.31 -20.69 5.13
CA ILE A 86 -0.93 -21.76 4.19
C ILE A 86 -2.03 -21.99 3.16
N GLY A 87 -3.28 -22.13 3.60
CA GLY A 87 -4.41 -22.26 2.68
C GLY A 87 -4.53 -21.09 1.70
N THR A 88 -4.26 -19.86 2.15
CA THR A 88 -4.26 -18.66 1.29
C THR A 88 -3.14 -18.68 0.27
N GLN A 89 -1.94 -19.13 0.65
CA GLN A 89 -0.80 -19.29 -0.25
C GLN A 89 -1.07 -20.31 -1.36
N HIS A 90 -1.87 -21.34 -1.08
CA HIS A 90 -2.21 -22.40 -2.04
C HIS A 90 -3.57 -22.23 -2.74
N ALA A 91 -4.35 -21.21 -2.39
CA ALA A 91 -5.64 -20.91 -3.01
C ALA A 91 -5.46 -20.48 -4.47
N GLU A 92 -6.33 -20.95 -5.37
CA GLU A 92 -6.24 -20.65 -6.82
C GLU A 92 -7.31 -19.66 -7.30
N THR A 93 -8.31 -19.36 -6.46
CA THR A 93 -9.34 -18.35 -6.76
C THR A 93 -8.94 -16.94 -6.30
N PRO A 94 -9.55 -15.89 -6.86
CA PRO A 94 -9.26 -14.51 -6.46
C PRO A 94 -9.66 -14.18 -5.01
N LEU A 95 -10.67 -14.86 -4.45
CA LEU A 95 -11.15 -14.65 -3.09
C LEU A 95 -10.92 -15.90 -2.24
N VAL A 96 -10.82 -15.71 -0.92
CA VAL A 96 -10.81 -16.80 0.06
C VAL A 96 -11.90 -16.59 1.11
N LEU A 97 -12.44 -17.69 1.61
CA LEU A 97 -13.25 -17.75 2.82
C LEU A 97 -12.49 -18.61 3.83
N TYR A 98 -12.15 -18.04 4.98
CA TYR A 98 -11.69 -18.85 6.10
C TYR A 98 -12.88 -19.61 6.67
N HIS A 99 -12.84 -20.93 6.59
CA HIS A 99 -13.87 -21.81 7.11
C HIS A 99 -13.37 -22.50 8.37
N ASP A 100 -14.30 -22.96 9.20
CA ASP A 100 -14.03 -23.86 10.31
C ASP A 100 -14.72 -25.20 10.01
N ILE A 101 -14.20 -26.32 10.52
CA ILE A 101 -14.85 -27.62 10.33
C ILE A 101 -16.21 -27.67 11.03
N ASP A 102 -16.43 -26.81 12.01
CA ASP A 102 -17.69 -26.75 12.76
C ASP A 102 -18.69 -25.75 12.15
N PHE A 103 -18.37 -25.11 11.03
CA PHE A 103 -19.27 -24.19 10.35
C PHE A 103 -20.17 -24.89 9.33
N LEU A 104 -21.43 -24.45 9.22
CA LEU A 104 -22.35 -24.92 8.19
C LEU A 104 -23.39 -23.84 7.85
N MET A 105 -23.77 -23.79 6.58
CA MET A 105 -24.94 -23.07 6.04
C MET A 105 -25.62 -23.95 5.00
N SER A 106 -26.86 -23.66 4.62
CA SER A 106 -27.46 -24.22 3.41
C SER A 106 -26.67 -23.82 2.15
N ARG A 107 -26.88 -24.55 1.05
CA ARG A 107 -26.32 -24.20 -0.26
C ARG A 107 -26.70 -22.78 -0.67
N GLU A 108 -27.95 -22.38 -0.43
CA GLU A 108 -28.47 -21.03 -0.67
C GLU A 108 -27.77 -19.98 0.21
N GLY A 109 -27.42 -20.33 1.45
CA GLY A 109 -26.59 -19.50 2.33
C GLY A 109 -25.23 -19.18 1.69
N TYR A 110 -24.52 -20.19 1.17
CA TYR A 110 -23.27 -19.97 0.44
C TYR A 110 -23.45 -19.21 -0.88
N VAL A 111 -24.58 -19.39 -1.58
CA VAL A 111 -24.91 -18.57 -2.76
C VAL A 111 -25.07 -17.10 -2.39
N LYS A 112 -25.64 -16.77 -1.22
CA LYS A 112 -25.69 -15.39 -0.72
C LYS A 112 -24.29 -14.83 -0.46
N VAL A 113 -23.32 -15.64 -0.02
CA VAL A 113 -21.91 -15.20 0.13
C VAL A 113 -21.30 -14.82 -1.22
N LEU A 114 -21.56 -15.58 -2.29
CA LEU A 114 -21.14 -15.22 -3.65
C LEU A 114 -21.83 -13.93 -4.12
N ALA A 115 -23.12 -13.74 -3.79
CA ALA A 115 -23.84 -12.52 -4.10
C ALA A 115 -23.27 -11.30 -3.38
N GLU A 116 -22.87 -11.43 -2.11
CA GLU A 116 -22.17 -10.37 -1.35
C GLU A 116 -20.84 -9.99 -2.00
N CYS A 117 -20.06 -10.96 -2.49
CA CYS A 117 -18.81 -10.70 -3.20
C CYS A 117 -19.04 -9.90 -4.49
N ARG A 118 -20.09 -10.26 -5.25
CA ARG A 118 -20.49 -9.54 -6.48
C ARG A 118 -20.97 -8.12 -6.19
N LEU A 119 -21.82 -7.96 -5.17
CA LEU A 119 -22.33 -6.65 -4.75
C LEU A 119 -21.20 -5.67 -4.42
N ARG A 120 -20.12 -6.18 -3.82
CA ARG A 120 -18.95 -5.42 -3.40
C ARG A 120 -17.88 -5.31 -4.49
N ASN A 121 -18.12 -5.91 -5.67
CA ASN A 121 -17.16 -6.03 -6.76
C ASN A 121 -15.79 -6.56 -6.31
N MET A 122 -15.76 -7.47 -5.33
CA MET A 122 -14.53 -7.97 -4.72
C MET A 122 -13.52 -8.63 -5.69
N PRO A 123 -13.94 -9.31 -6.78
CA PRO A 123 -12.99 -9.85 -7.74
C PRO A 123 -12.10 -8.80 -8.41
N ALA A 124 -12.60 -7.55 -8.51
CA ALA A 124 -11.86 -6.41 -9.07
C ALA A 124 -11.55 -5.33 -8.01
N ASN A 125 -11.85 -5.58 -6.73
CA ASN A 125 -11.57 -4.67 -5.63
C ASN A 125 -11.04 -5.46 -4.42
N ALA A 126 -9.73 -5.45 -4.27
CA ALA A 126 -9.02 -6.23 -3.26
C ALA A 126 -9.17 -5.66 -1.83
N TYR A 127 -9.60 -4.40 -1.71
CA TYR A 127 -9.77 -3.70 -0.43
C TYR A 127 -11.13 -3.96 0.22
N ALA A 128 -12.13 -4.40 -0.56
CA ALA A 128 -13.41 -4.82 -0.04
C ALA A 128 -13.29 -6.21 0.63
N PHE A 129 -13.90 -6.35 1.80
CA PHE A 129 -14.01 -7.61 2.52
C PHE A 129 -15.24 -7.57 3.45
N PHE A 130 -15.61 -8.73 3.99
CA PHE A 130 -16.62 -8.84 5.04
C PHE A 130 -16.35 -10.07 5.91
N ALA A 131 -17.01 -10.15 7.05
CA ALA A 131 -17.00 -11.32 7.92
C ALA A 131 -18.42 -11.84 8.08
N LEU A 132 -18.59 -13.16 8.10
CA LEU A 132 -19.90 -13.76 8.34
C LEU A 132 -20.27 -13.60 9.83
N PRO A 133 -21.55 -13.34 10.14
CA PRO A 133 -22.08 -13.48 11.49
C PRO A 133 -22.10 -14.95 11.90
N GLY A 134 -21.51 -15.27 13.05
CA GLY A 134 -21.45 -16.64 13.58
C GLY A 134 -22.47 -16.86 14.69
N ILE A 135 -23.27 -17.92 14.55
CA ILE A 135 -24.31 -18.31 15.52
C ILE A 135 -23.94 -19.67 16.13
N TYR A 136 -23.61 -19.67 17.42
CA TYR A 136 -23.17 -20.89 18.13
C TYR A 136 -24.38 -21.64 18.65
N LEU A 137 -24.70 -22.75 18.00
CA LEU A 137 -25.92 -23.52 18.27
C LEU A 137 -25.84 -24.26 19.61
N THR A 138 -26.99 -24.52 20.21
CA THR A 138 -27.06 -25.50 21.31
C THR A 138 -26.82 -26.90 20.78
N GLU A 139 -26.45 -27.84 21.65
CA GLU A 139 -26.31 -29.26 21.29
C GLU A 139 -27.62 -29.82 20.70
N THR A 140 -28.74 -29.58 21.38
CA THR A 140 -30.07 -30.02 20.93
C THR A 140 -30.44 -29.43 19.58
N PHE A 141 -30.20 -28.13 19.37
CA PHE A 141 -30.54 -27.50 18.11
C PHE A 141 -29.59 -27.91 16.98
N THR A 142 -28.33 -28.25 17.28
CA THR A 142 -27.39 -28.80 16.29
C THR A 142 -27.95 -30.09 15.67
N GLN A 143 -28.51 -31.00 16.48
CA GLN A 143 -29.12 -32.22 15.96
C GLN A 143 -30.30 -31.91 15.03
N LYS A 144 -31.24 -31.06 15.47
CA LYS A 144 -32.36 -30.61 14.65
C LYS A 144 -31.90 -29.94 13.35
N TYR A 145 -30.85 -29.12 13.42
CA TYR A 145 -30.30 -28.42 12.26
C TYR A 145 -29.75 -29.42 11.24
N LEU A 146 -29.01 -30.45 11.68
CA LEU A 146 -28.49 -31.51 10.81
C LEU A 146 -29.58 -32.42 10.22
N GLU A 147 -30.64 -32.70 10.97
CA GLU A 147 -31.83 -33.41 10.47
C GLU A 147 -32.52 -32.65 9.34
N LEU A 148 -32.73 -31.34 9.51
CA LEU A 148 -33.31 -30.47 8.47
C LEU A 148 -32.42 -30.40 7.23
N HIS A 149 -31.10 -30.31 7.41
CA HIS A 149 -30.16 -30.38 6.29
C HIS A 149 -30.26 -31.69 5.51
N SER A 150 -30.29 -32.82 6.22
CA SER A 150 -30.32 -34.15 5.62
C SER A 150 -31.66 -34.48 4.95
N SER A 151 -32.76 -33.87 5.42
CA SER A 151 -34.11 -34.00 4.83
C SER A 151 -34.38 -33.04 3.66
N GLY A 152 -33.41 -32.21 3.29
CA GLY A 152 -33.53 -31.27 2.17
C GLY A 152 -34.13 -29.91 2.53
N ASP A 153 -34.38 -29.63 3.81
CA ASP A 153 -34.96 -28.37 4.31
C ASP A 153 -33.91 -27.45 4.97
N SER A 154 -32.68 -27.48 4.43
CA SER A 154 -31.53 -26.71 4.94
C SER A 154 -31.77 -25.19 4.92
N VAL A 155 -32.51 -24.68 3.93
CA VAL A 155 -32.86 -23.25 3.83
C VAL A 155 -33.73 -22.82 5.01
N PHE A 156 -34.72 -23.63 5.39
CA PHE A 156 -35.54 -23.35 6.56
C PHE A 156 -34.72 -23.49 7.86
N ALA A 157 -33.79 -24.43 7.92
CA ALA A 157 -32.87 -24.55 9.04
C ALA A 157 -32.08 -23.24 9.27
N ASP A 158 -31.52 -22.64 8.20
CA ASP A 158 -30.85 -21.34 8.27
C ASP A 158 -31.80 -20.21 8.72
N MET A 159 -33.05 -20.23 8.24
CA MET A 159 -34.07 -19.26 8.66
C MET A 159 -34.38 -19.37 10.16
N LEU A 160 -34.48 -20.59 10.71
CA LEU A 160 -34.69 -20.81 12.13
C LEU A 160 -33.51 -20.32 12.98
N VAL A 161 -32.28 -20.50 12.50
CA VAL A 161 -31.07 -19.97 13.17
C VAL A 161 -31.11 -18.45 13.22
N HIS A 162 -31.42 -17.80 12.09
CA HIS A 162 -31.50 -16.34 12.00
C HIS A 162 -32.62 -15.77 12.88
N ASP A 163 -33.80 -16.38 12.81
CA ASP A 163 -34.97 -16.02 13.60
C ASP A 163 -34.75 -16.20 15.11
N GLY A 164 -34.04 -17.27 15.51
CA GLY A 164 -33.65 -17.50 16.90
C GLY A 164 -32.86 -16.33 17.48
N ILE A 165 -31.96 -15.71 16.71
CA ILE A 165 -31.27 -14.48 17.14
C ILE A 165 -32.23 -13.31 17.24
N MET A 166 -33.09 -13.12 16.24
CA MET A 166 -34.04 -11.99 16.21
C MET A 166 -35.03 -12.03 17.39
N ARG A 167 -35.40 -13.23 17.85
CA ARG A 167 -36.29 -13.44 18.99
C ARG A 167 -35.57 -13.64 20.32
N HIS A 168 -34.24 -13.67 20.32
CA HIS A 168 -33.42 -14.04 21.48
C HIS A 168 -33.83 -15.42 22.05
N ASP A 169 -34.08 -16.41 21.18
CA ASP A 169 -34.43 -17.76 21.58
C ASP A 169 -33.19 -18.58 21.96
N LYS A 170 -32.95 -18.72 23.27
CA LYS A 170 -31.80 -19.47 23.82
C LYS A 170 -31.93 -20.99 23.70
N SER A 171 -33.05 -21.52 23.22
CA SER A 171 -33.12 -22.94 22.84
C SER A 171 -32.36 -23.22 21.54
N VAL A 172 -32.21 -22.21 20.67
CA VAL A 172 -31.55 -22.32 19.36
C VAL A 172 -30.03 -22.14 19.47
N TYR A 173 -29.58 -21.13 20.22
CA TYR A 173 -28.18 -20.73 20.26
C TYR A 173 -27.68 -20.38 21.67
N GLU A 174 -26.41 -20.68 21.95
CA GLU A 174 -25.73 -20.30 23.18
C GLU A 174 -25.32 -18.82 23.13
N HIS A 175 -24.65 -18.41 22.05
CA HIS A 175 -24.17 -17.05 21.82
C HIS A 175 -24.01 -16.74 20.33
N HIS A 176 -23.88 -15.47 19.97
CA HIS A 176 -23.66 -15.03 18.59
C HIS A 176 -22.61 -13.93 18.56
N THR A 177 -21.96 -13.76 17.41
CA THR A 177 -21.04 -12.66 17.13
C THR A 177 -21.24 -12.18 15.70
N TYR A 178 -21.38 -10.88 15.47
CA TYR A 178 -21.64 -10.34 14.14
C TYR A 178 -20.46 -10.43 13.16
N ALA A 179 -19.24 -10.59 13.66
CA ALA A 179 -18.05 -10.79 12.84
C ALA A 179 -17.17 -11.83 13.54
N ILE A 180 -17.12 -13.04 12.98
CA ILE A 180 -16.26 -14.12 13.44
C ILE A 180 -15.08 -14.32 12.49
N SER A 181 -14.31 -15.38 12.73
CA SER A 181 -13.18 -15.83 11.92
C SER A 181 -13.51 -16.16 10.45
N ALA A 182 -14.79 -16.33 10.13
CA ALA A 182 -15.29 -16.54 8.78
C ALA A 182 -15.20 -15.28 7.91
N ILE A 183 -13.97 -14.87 7.60
CA ILE A 183 -13.63 -13.69 6.81
C ILE A 183 -13.62 -14.08 5.32
N VAL A 184 -14.26 -13.25 4.50
CA VAL A 184 -14.20 -13.31 3.04
C VAL A 184 -13.43 -12.11 2.53
N ALA A 185 -12.30 -12.35 1.86
CA ALA A 185 -11.40 -11.30 1.39
C ALA A 185 -10.65 -11.71 0.12
N SER A 186 -10.00 -10.74 -0.54
CA SER A 186 -9.10 -11.01 -1.66
C SER A 186 -7.88 -11.81 -1.22
N LYS A 187 -7.61 -12.92 -1.93
CA LYS A 187 -6.36 -13.70 -1.79
C LYS A 187 -5.16 -12.79 -1.90
N TYR A 188 -5.12 -11.98 -2.96
CA TYR A 188 -3.99 -11.11 -3.28
C TYR A 188 -3.70 -10.11 -2.16
N HIS A 189 -4.75 -9.48 -1.60
CA HIS A 189 -4.57 -8.54 -0.50
C HIS A 189 -4.11 -9.22 0.79
N LEU A 190 -4.65 -10.39 1.13
CA LEU A 190 -4.21 -11.16 2.30
C LEU A 190 -2.72 -11.55 2.19
N LEU A 191 -2.27 -11.99 1.02
CA LEU A 191 -0.85 -12.24 0.76
C LEU A 191 -0.01 -10.98 0.95
N ALA A 192 -0.44 -9.84 0.39
CA ALA A 192 0.26 -8.57 0.54
C ALA A 192 0.33 -8.06 2.00
N LEU A 193 -0.69 -8.36 2.81
CA LEU A 193 -0.74 -8.01 4.23
C LEU A 193 0.10 -8.93 5.12
N GLY A 194 0.50 -10.10 4.61
CA GLY A 194 1.30 -11.07 5.33
C GLY A 194 0.51 -12.13 6.10
N GLY A 195 -0.78 -12.33 5.78
CA GLY A 195 -1.60 -13.29 6.50
C GLY A 195 -1.83 -12.90 7.96
N HIS A 196 -1.80 -13.84 8.89
CA HIS A 196 -1.91 -13.63 10.33
C HIS A 196 -0.54 -13.39 10.99
N ASP A 197 -0.51 -12.67 12.11
CA ASP A 197 0.71 -12.51 12.88
C ASP A 197 1.13 -13.85 13.54
N LYS A 198 2.29 -14.38 13.14
CA LYS A 198 2.83 -15.66 13.61
C LYS A 198 3.17 -15.68 15.10
N SER A 199 3.18 -14.54 15.78
CA SER A 199 3.37 -14.46 17.22
C SER A 199 2.15 -14.94 18.03
N PHE A 200 1.00 -15.10 17.38
CA PHE A 200 -0.18 -15.76 17.93
C PHE A 200 -0.06 -17.27 17.75
N THR A 201 0.21 -17.98 18.84
CA THR A 201 0.24 -19.45 18.89
C THR A 201 -0.95 -20.00 19.68
N GLY A 202 -1.39 -21.22 19.35
CA GLY A 202 -2.64 -21.77 19.86
C GLY A 202 -3.87 -21.09 19.27
N HIS A 203 -4.99 -21.15 19.99
CA HIS A 203 -6.26 -20.58 19.54
C HIS A 203 -6.53 -19.16 20.11
N GLY A 204 -6.82 -18.20 19.23
CA GLY A 204 -7.57 -16.99 19.53
C GLY A 204 -6.79 -15.66 19.46
N ALA A 205 -7.54 -14.62 19.04
CA ALA A 205 -7.15 -13.21 18.87
C ALA A 205 -6.32 -12.86 17.63
N GLU A 206 -5.78 -13.83 16.89
CA GLU A 206 -5.10 -13.63 15.61
C GLU A 206 -6.01 -12.95 14.57
N ASP A 207 -7.28 -13.36 14.50
CA ASP A 207 -8.26 -12.77 13.57
C ASP A 207 -8.54 -11.30 13.87
N PHE A 208 -8.47 -10.88 15.15
CA PHE A 208 -8.66 -9.47 15.51
C PHE A 208 -7.51 -8.58 15.03
N GLU A 209 -6.29 -9.11 15.02
CA GLU A 209 -5.12 -8.42 14.49
C GLU A 209 -5.19 -8.35 12.96
N LEU A 210 -5.59 -9.43 12.29
CA LEU A 210 -5.81 -9.40 10.83
C LEU A 210 -6.93 -8.42 10.44
N MET A 211 -8.07 -8.45 11.14
CA MET A 211 -9.17 -7.50 10.95
C MET A 211 -8.71 -6.05 11.19
N HIS A 212 -7.84 -5.81 12.17
CA HIS A 212 -7.24 -4.48 12.38
C HIS A 212 -6.52 -3.98 11.12
N ARG A 213 -5.68 -4.84 10.51
CA ARG A 213 -4.95 -4.49 9.30
C ARG A 213 -5.87 -4.31 8.10
N LEU A 214 -6.85 -5.19 7.88
CA LEU A 214 -7.84 -5.05 6.81
C LEU A 214 -8.64 -3.73 6.93
N THR A 215 -9.14 -3.43 8.12
CA THR A 215 -9.90 -2.20 8.39
C THR A 215 -9.05 -0.92 8.35
N SER A 216 -7.72 -1.02 8.39
CA SER A 216 -6.82 0.13 8.20
C SER A 216 -6.85 0.67 6.77
N TYR A 217 -7.28 -0.14 5.79
CA TYR A 217 -7.52 0.27 4.41
C TYR A 217 -8.98 0.67 4.22
N TYR A 218 -9.91 -0.24 4.49
CA TYR A 218 -11.33 0.03 4.35
C TYR A 218 -11.96 0.36 5.71
N GLN A 219 -12.19 1.64 5.98
CA GLN A 219 -12.90 2.09 7.20
C GLN A 219 -14.39 2.27 6.91
N LYS A 220 -15.20 1.27 7.29
CA LYS A 220 -16.66 1.29 7.09
C LYS A 220 -17.39 2.36 7.91
N GLY A 221 -16.81 2.79 9.02
CA GLY A 221 -17.29 3.87 9.87
C GLY A 221 -16.14 4.51 10.66
N PRO A 222 -16.41 5.51 11.51
CA PRO A 222 -15.40 6.06 12.41
C PRO A 222 -15.00 4.99 13.45
N ARG A 223 -13.74 4.98 13.88
CA ARG A 223 -13.31 4.11 14.99
C ARG A 223 -14.18 4.38 16.24
N THR A 224 -14.47 3.31 16.97
CA THR A 224 -15.27 3.31 18.20
C THR A 224 -14.61 4.08 19.34
N ARG A 225 -15.39 4.42 20.38
CA ARG A 225 -14.84 4.91 21.66
C ARG A 225 -13.89 3.85 22.23
N ASN A 226 -12.77 4.28 22.82
CA ASN A 226 -11.79 3.37 23.44
C ASN A 226 -11.39 2.22 22.51
N TYR A 227 -11.17 2.51 21.23
CA TYR A 227 -10.99 1.52 20.16
C TYR A 227 -10.14 0.29 20.52
N TYR A 228 -8.99 0.46 21.17
CA TYR A 228 -8.10 -0.67 21.47
C TYR A 228 -8.57 -1.55 22.64
N THR A 229 -9.67 -1.22 23.32
CA THR A 229 -10.22 -2.05 24.40
C THR A 229 -10.84 -3.31 23.84
N ASN A 230 -10.38 -4.46 24.33
CA ASN A 230 -11.06 -5.74 24.12
C ASN A 230 -12.20 -5.84 25.14
N THR A 231 -13.43 -5.54 24.72
CA THR A 231 -14.61 -5.59 25.60
C THR A 231 -14.97 -7.00 26.04
N LYS A 232 -14.41 -8.04 25.38
CA LYS A 232 -14.70 -9.46 25.60
C LYS A 232 -16.19 -9.83 25.56
N SER A 233 -17.04 -8.94 25.05
CA SER A 233 -18.47 -9.14 24.90
C SER A 233 -18.83 -9.19 23.42
N ASN A 234 -19.65 -10.18 23.04
CA ASN A 234 -20.11 -10.38 21.67
C ASN A 234 -21.52 -9.80 21.43
N SER A 235 -22.24 -9.40 22.48
CA SER A 235 -23.61 -8.85 22.36
C SER A 235 -23.65 -7.43 21.80
N ILE A 236 -22.50 -6.74 21.72
CA ILE A 236 -22.24 -5.47 21.04
C ILE A 236 -23.42 -4.47 21.14
N THR A 237 -23.67 -4.03 22.38
CA THR A 237 -24.72 -3.04 22.70
C THR A 237 -24.25 -1.60 22.53
N ASP A 238 -22.95 -1.37 22.63
CA ASP A 238 -22.32 -0.06 22.62
C ASP A 238 -21.26 0.03 21.52
N TYR A 239 -21.09 1.24 20.95
CA TYR A 239 -20.07 1.52 19.94
C TYR A 239 -18.70 1.77 20.58
N GLU A 240 -18.19 0.76 21.29
CA GLU A 240 -16.96 0.80 22.09
C GLU A 240 -16.07 -0.43 21.85
N GLY A 241 -14.76 -0.18 21.80
CA GLY A 241 -13.75 -1.21 21.58
C GLY A 241 -13.74 -1.73 20.13
N PHE A 242 -12.72 -2.51 19.79
CA PHE A 242 -12.50 -2.93 18.41
C PHE A 242 -13.52 -3.97 17.95
N ARG A 243 -14.08 -4.79 18.85
CA ARG A 243 -15.09 -5.81 18.50
C ARG A 243 -16.35 -5.17 17.92
N ALA A 244 -16.83 -4.07 18.51
CA ALA A 244 -17.97 -3.33 18.00
C ALA A 244 -17.68 -2.69 16.63
N PHE A 245 -16.44 -2.24 16.41
CA PHE A 245 -16.00 -1.74 15.11
C PHE A 245 -15.96 -2.83 14.05
N TYR A 246 -15.41 -4.00 14.37
CA TYR A 246 -15.35 -5.15 13.46
C TYR A 246 -16.72 -5.75 13.16
N ALA A 247 -17.67 -5.66 14.08
CA ALA A 247 -19.05 -6.09 13.82
C ALA A 247 -19.72 -5.35 12.66
N LEU A 248 -19.30 -4.11 12.35
CA LEU A 248 -19.82 -3.41 11.16
C LEU A 248 -19.63 -4.20 9.86
N TYR A 249 -18.63 -5.09 9.80
CA TYR A 249 -18.29 -5.89 8.62
C TYR A 249 -19.11 -7.18 8.50
N GLY A 250 -20.02 -7.45 9.45
CA GLY A 250 -20.98 -8.54 9.33
C GLY A 250 -22.42 -8.18 9.75
N ILE A 251 -22.68 -7.07 10.45
CA ILE A 251 -24.05 -6.61 10.74
C ILE A 251 -24.87 -6.42 9.45
N ASP A 252 -24.29 -5.84 8.40
CA ASP A 252 -25.01 -5.65 7.14
C ASP A 252 -25.27 -6.97 6.39
N VAL A 253 -24.37 -7.95 6.55
CA VAL A 253 -24.54 -9.32 6.04
C VAL A 253 -25.67 -10.02 6.82
N PHE A 254 -25.68 -9.86 8.14
CA PHE A 254 -26.74 -10.36 9.03
C PHE A 254 -28.11 -9.77 8.68
N GLN A 255 -28.18 -8.45 8.46
CA GLN A 255 -29.40 -7.72 8.09
C GLN A 255 -30.00 -8.20 6.75
N ARG A 256 -29.20 -8.84 5.89
CA ARG A 256 -29.64 -9.45 4.63
C ARG A 256 -30.01 -10.93 4.76
N GLY A 257 -30.04 -11.46 5.99
CA GLY A 257 -30.46 -12.84 6.25
C GLY A 257 -29.37 -13.87 5.92
N THR A 258 -28.10 -13.52 6.12
CA THR A 258 -26.96 -14.43 5.99
C THR A 258 -26.23 -14.53 7.33
N ALA A 259 -26.13 -15.74 7.86
CA ALA A 259 -25.35 -16.06 9.05
C ALA A 259 -24.87 -17.51 8.94
N ILE A 260 -23.71 -17.81 9.52
CA ILE A 260 -23.13 -19.15 9.53
C ILE A 260 -23.38 -19.81 10.88
N ALA A 261 -23.92 -21.02 10.86
CA ALA A 261 -24.10 -21.81 12.07
C ALA A 261 -22.75 -22.39 12.48
N HIS A 262 -22.42 -22.27 13.77
CA HIS A 262 -21.36 -23.03 14.39
C HIS A 262 -22.03 -24.20 15.11
N LEU A 263 -21.84 -25.40 14.56
CA LEU A 263 -22.36 -26.63 15.11
C LEU A 263 -21.74 -26.87 16.48
N TRP A 264 -22.54 -27.35 17.42
CA TRP A 264 -22.05 -27.68 18.74
C TRP A 264 -21.02 -28.82 18.65
N HIS A 265 -19.99 -28.76 19.48
CA HIS A 265 -19.02 -29.82 19.66
C HIS A 265 -18.46 -29.77 21.10
N PRO A 266 -17.94 -30.88 21.64
CA PRO A 266 -17.26 -30.88 22.93
C PRO A 266 -15.98 -30.03 22.88
N ARG A 267 -15.68 -29.32 23.97
CA ARG A 267 -14.45 -28.51 24.06
C ARG A 267 -13.21 -29.40 24.10
N ARG A 268 -12.25 -29.13 23.20
CA ARG A 268 -10.91 -29.74 23.26
C ARG A 268 -10.18 -29.29 24.54
N LYS A 269 -9.47 -30.23 25.18
CA LYS A 269 -8.67 -29.98 26.40
C LYS A 269 -7.16 -30.09 26.18
N ASP A 270 -6.73 -30.30 24.94
CA ASP A 270 -5.33 -30.53 24.61
C ASP A 270 -4.47 -29.30 24.92
N VAL A 271 -3.37 -29.50 25.64
CA VAL A 271 -2.49 -28.41 26.15
C VAL A 271 -1.92 -27.56 25.01
N GLY A 272 -1.72 -28.14 23.81
CA GLY A 272 -1.23 -27.44 22.62
C GLY A 272 -2.32 -26.73 21.79
N TYR A 273 -3.60 -26.84 22.17
CA TYR A 273 -4.74 -26.24 21.49
C TYR A 273 -5.29 -25.01 22.25
N VAL A 274 -5.24 -25.03 23.60
CA VAL A 274 -5.67 -23.93 24.46
C VAL A 274 -4.62 -22.80 24.44
N GLY A 275 -4.99 -21.67 23.84
CA GLY A 275 -4.08 -20.57 23.51
C GLY A 275 -3.37 -19.88 24.68
N THR A 276 -2.29 -19.19 24.33
CA THR A 276 -1.44 -18.35 25.18
C THR A 276 -2.15 -17.04 25.58
N ASN A 277 -1.44 -16.08 26.21
CA ASN A 277 -1.99 -14.78 26.65
C ASN A 277 -2.34 -13.81 25.49
N ASN A 278 -2.76 -14.34 24.33
CA ASN A 278 -3.06 -13.62 23.08
C ASN A 278 -4.09 -12.50 23.27
N GLN A 279 -5.16 -12.77 24.03
CA GLN A 279 -6.24 -11.82 24.29
C GLN A 279 -5.76 -10.56 25.04
N ALA A 280 -4.69 -10.65 25.82
CA ALA A 280 -4.10 -9.50 26.52
C ALA A 280 -3.12 -8.71 25.64
N ARG A 281 -2.50 -9.36 24.65
CA ARG A 281 -1.45 -8.76 23.80
C ARG A 281 -1.98 -8.10 22.54
N VAL A 282 -3.11 -8.57 22.00
CA VAL A 282 -3.67 -8.08 20.73
C VAL A 282 -3.82 -6.56 20.69
N SER A 283 -4.29 -5.94 21.77
CA SER A 283 -4.44 -4.48 21.88
C SER A 283 -3.12 -3.73 21.74
N GLN A 284 -2.02 -4.29 22.25
CA GLN A 284 -0.70 -3.68 22.14
C GLN A 284 -0.15 -3.84 20.72
N ILE A 285 -0.29 -5.01 20.12
CA ILE A 285 0.15 -5.29 18.74
C ILE A 285 -0.53 -4.36 17.74
N MET A 286 -1.85 -4.15 17.87
CA MET A 286 -2.59 -3.19 17.04
C MET A 286 -2.08 -1.75 17.19
N ARG A 287 -1.74 -1.31 18.41
CA ARG A 287 -1.15 0.02 18.62
C ARG A 287 0.22 0.15 17.98
N ASP A 288 1.03 -0.92 18.07
CA ASP A 288 2.37 -0.93 17.50
C ASP A 288 2.32 -0.93 15.97
N PHE A 289 1.35 -1.61 15.37
CA PHE A 289 1.06 -1.53 13.95
C PHE A 289 0.69 -0.09 13.52
N ASP A 290 -0.28 0.54 14.18
CA ASP A 290 -0.71 1.91 13.86
C ASP A 290 0.43 2.94 14.03
N ARG A 291 1.35 2.69 14.98
CA ARG A 291 2.58 3.51 15.17
C ARG A 291 3.67 3.22 14.13
N GLY A 292 3.54 2.15 13.35
CA GLY A 292 4.57 1.66 12.43
C GLY A 292 5.77 1.01 13.13
N ALA A 293 5.62 0.58 14.38
CA ALA A 293 6.66 -0.12 15.14
C ALA A 293 6.77 -1.59 14.73
N THR A 294 5.68 -2.20 14.25
CA THR A 294 5.64 -3.56 13.71
C THR A 294 5.24 -3.55 12.23
N SER A 295 5.76 -4.50 11.47
CA SER A 295 5.36 -4.75 10.09
C SER A 295 5.50 -6.24 9.80
N ILE A 296 4.39 -6.85 9.38
CA ILE A 296 4.38 -8.25 8.94
C ILE A 296 4.82 -8.29 7.48
N ALA A 297 5.74 -9.20 7.17
CA ALA A 297 6.20 -9.43 5.81
C ALA A 297 5.08 -10.08 4.97
N PRO A 298 4.96 -9.73 3.67
CA PRO A 298 4.03 -10.40 2.77
C PRO A 298 4.23 -11.93 2.74
N LEU A 299 3.18 -12.67 2.41
CA LEU A 299 3.25 -14.10 2.14
C LEU A 299 3.60 -14.38 0.68
N GLU A 300 4.21 -15.54 0.42
CA GLU A 300 4.49 -16.04 -0.92
C GLU A 300 3.22 -16.61 -1.56
N ASP A 301 3.09 -16.48 -2.88
CA ASP A 301 2.06 -17.19 -3.64
C ASP A 301 2.61 -18.54 -4.13
N GLU A 302 2.20 -19.63 -3.48
CA GLU A 302 2.65 -21.00 -3.80
C GLU A 302 2.06 -21.53 -5.11
N THR A 303 1.09 -20.83 -5.70
CA THR A 303 0.54 -21.16 -7.03
C THR A 303 1.34 -20.53 -8.17
N SER A 304 2.21 -19.56 -7.86
CA SER A 304 3.05 -18.90 -8.84
C SER A 304 4.25 -19.75 -9.23
N ARG A 305 4.64 -19.68 -10.50
CA ARG A 305 5.89 -20.28 -11.00
C ARG A 305 7.08 -19.33 -10.88
N GLU A 306 6.85 -18.09 -10.46
CA GLU A 306 7.92 -17.11 -10.29
C GLU A 306 8.63 -17.33 -8.95
N PHE A 307 9.96 -17.21 -8.99
CA PHE A 307 10.82 -17.14 -7.82
C PHE A 307 11.75 -15.94 -7.95
N THR A 308 11.45 -14.88 -7.20
CA THR A 308 12.09 -13.57 -7.39
C THR A 308 13.13 -13.28 -6.31
N LEU A 309 14.35 -12.94 -6.72
CA LEU A 309 15.34 -12.34 -5.83
C LEU A 309 15.05 -10.84 -5.73
N VAL A 310 14.67 -10.36 -4.56
CA VAL A 310 14.32 -8.95 -4.31
C VAL A 310 15.50 -8.25 -3.66
N LEU A 311 16.21 -7.39 -4.42
CA LEU A 311 17.39 -6.67 -3.94
C LEU A 311 17.02 -5.46 -3.06
N ILE A 312 16.32 -5.71 -1.95
CA ILE A 312 15.90 -4.70 -0.98
C ILE A 312 16.16 -5.25 0.42
N GLU A 313 16.73 -4.40 1.28
CA GLU A 313 16.86 -4.67 2.71
C GLU A 313 15.46 -4.86 3.36
N PRO A 314 15.18 -6.02 3.98
CA PRO A 314 13.92 -6.27 4.66
C PRO A 314 13.59 -5.23 5.74
N GLY A 315 12.31 -4.95 5.95
CA GLY A 315 11.87 -4.03 7.01
C GLY A 315 12.20 -2.55 6.78
N THR A 316 12.81 -2.18 5.65
CA THR A 316 13.01 -0.77 5.27
C THR A 316 11.73 -0.13 4.72
N SER A 317 11.73 1.21 4.59
CA SER A 317 10.59 1.93 4.03
C SER A 317 10.27 1.53 2.58
N PRO A 318 11.25 1.35 1.66
CA PRO A 318 10.98 0.82 0.33
C PRO A 318 10.31 -0.56 0.33
N ALA A 319 10.78 -1.50 1.16
CA ALA A 319 10.16 -2.83 1.29
C ALA A 319 8.69 -2.72 1.73
N ARG A 320 8.38 -1.84 2.69
CA ARG A 320 7.00 -1.59 3.13
C ARG A 320 6.13 -0.92 2.06
N ALA A 321 6.69 0.02 1.31
CA ALA A 321 5.98 0.72 0.24
C ALA A 321 5.58 -0.22 -0.91
N LEU A 322 6.41 -1.24 -1.17
CA LEU A 322 6.21 -2.22 -2.23
C LEU A 322 5.35 -3.43 -1.85
N ARG A 323 4.76 -3.48 -0.65
CA ARG A 323 4.08 -4.70 -0.17
C ARG A 323 3.02 -5.28 -1.10
N HIS A 324 2.29 -4.46 -1.86
CA HIS A 324 1.29 -4.94 -2.81
C HIS A 324 1.90 -5.57 -4.06
N ALA A 325 3.18 -5.36 -4.36
CA ALA A 325 3.89 -6.02 -5.46
C ALA A 325 4.36 -7.43 -5.08
N TYR A 326 4.56 -7.72 -3.80
CA TYR A 326 5.14 -8.98 -3.34
C TYR A 326 4.37 -10.25 -3.74
N PRO A 327 3.03 -10.30 -3.70
CA PRO A 327 2.32 -11.51 -4.15
C PRO A 327 2.63 -11.85 -5.61
N ALA A 328 2.78 -10.83 -6.48
CA ALA A 328 3.14 -11.03 -7.87
C ALA A 328 4.58 -11.51 -8.07
N PHE A 329 5.45 -11.36 -7.06
CA PHE A 329 6.79 -11.95 -7.07
C PHE A 329 6.79 -13.48 -6.99
N GLY A 330 5.66 -14.08 -6.60
CA GLY A 330 5.51 -15.52 -6.38
C GLY A 330 6.21 -15.94 -5.09
N LYS A 331 7.15 -16.87 -5.21
CA LYS A 331 8.14 -17.10 -4.16
C LYS A 331 9.16 -15.97 -4.19
N PHE A 332 9.73 -15.60 -3.04
CA PHE A 332 10.73 -14.54 -3.04
C PHE A 332 11.75 -14.67 -1.92
N ARG A 333 12.93 -14.10 -2.15
CA ARG A 333 13.93 -13.83 -1.10
C ARG A 333 14.32 -12.36 -1.16
N SER A 334 14.16 -11.65 -0.05
CA SER A 334 14.62 -10.26 0.07
C SER A 334 16.01 -10.24 0.68
N ILE A 335 17.01 -9.88 -0.12
CA ILE A 335 18.42 -9.84 0.27
C ILE A 335 18.98 -8.48 -0.18
N PRO A 336 19.64 -7.71 0.70
CA PRO A 336 20.22 -6.44 0.29
C PRO A 336 21.32 -6.63 -0.76
N GLU A 337 21.41 -5.70 -1.71
CA GLU A 337 22.45 -5.71 -2.75
C GLU A 337 23.89 -5.73 -2.19
N THR A 338 24.09 -5.23 -0.97
CA THR A 338 25.38 -5.20 -0.27
C THR A 338 25.86 -6.58 0.17
N ALA A 339 24.99 -7.59 0.18
CA ALA A 339 25.37 -8.97 0.43
C ALA A 339 26.09 -9.62 -0.76
N PHE A 340 26.02 -9.01 -1.96
CA PHE A 340 26.71 -9.48 -3.15
C PHE A 340 27.96 -8.65 -3.38
N LYS A 341 29.13 -9.30 -3.42
CA LYS A 341 30.41 -8.61 -3.54
C LYS A 341 30.59 -7.98 -4.92
N ASP A 342 30.24 -8.75 -5.95
CA ASP A 342 30.44 -8.39 -7.35
C ASP A 342 29.40 -9.09 -8.25
N PRO A 343 29.33 -8.74 -9.54
CA PRO A 343 28.36 -9.33 -10.45
C PRO A 343 28.43 -10.85 -10.62
N SER A 344 29.61 -11.46 -10.49
CA SER A 344 29.76 -12.91 -10.67
C SER A 344 29.14 -13.68 -9.50
N ASP A 345 29.30 -13.15 -8.29
CA ASP A 345 28.69 -13.65 -7.07
C ASP A 345 27.14 -13.65 -7.18
N LEU A 346 26.55 -12.53 -7.61
CA LEU A 346 25.10 -12.44 -7.81
C LEU A 346 24.60 -13.45 -8.86
N ILE A 347 25.25 -13.54 -10.03
CA ILE A 347 24.85 -14.47 -11.09
C ILE A 347 24.97 -15.94 -10.62
N GLY A 348 26.04 -16.26 -9.90
CA GLY A 348 26.26 -17.57 -9.31
C GLY A 348 25.13 -17.95 -8.36
N PHE A 349 24.80 -17.05 -7.43
CA PHE A 349 23.71 -17.22 -6.48
C PHE A 349 22.34 -17.38 -7.16
N VAL A 350 22.04 -16.54 -8.17
CA VAL A 350 20.80 -16.61 -8.94
C VAL A 350 20.60 -17.99 -9.57
N LYS A 351 21.67 -18.54 -10.18
CA LYS A 351 21.63 -19.85 -10.85
C LYS A 351 21.57 -21.01 -9.85
N GLN A 352 22.35 -20.93 -8.77
CA GLN A 352 22.41 -21.97 -7.73
C GLN A 352 21.05 -22.16 -7.06
N GLU A 353 20.42 -21.05 -6.64
CA GLU A 353 19.13 -21.06 -5.96
C GLU A 353 17.94 -21.13 -6.94
N LYS A 354 18.19 -21.07 -8.25
CA LYS A 354 17.19 -21.16 -9.32
C LYS A 354 16.13 -20.05 -9.30
N PHE A 355 16.54 -18.82 -9.01
CA PHE A 355 15.64 -17.68 -9.16
C PHE A 355 15.23 -17.50 -10.63
N THR A 356 13.95 -17.23 -10.87
CA THR A 356 13.42 -17.00 -12.22
C THR A 356 13.66 -15.58 -12.69
N ARG A 357 13.84 -14.63 -11.76
CA ARG A 357 14.10 -13.21 -12.06
C ARG A 357 14.67 -12.45 -10.86
N VAL A 358 15.26 -11.28 -11.12
CA VAL A 358 15.82 -10.37 -10.11
C VAL A 358 15.10 -9.02 -10.12
N PHE A 359 14.66 -8.54 -8.96
CA PHE A 359 14.04 -7.23 -8.79
C PHE A 359 15.04 -6.19 -8.30
N PHE A 360 15.08 -5.04 -8.97
CA PHE A 360 15.89 -3.87 -8.64
C PHE A 360 15.00 -2.66 -8.32
N LEU A 361 15.14 -2.11 -7.12
CA LEU A 361 14.69 -0.75 -6.83
C LEU A 361 15.65 0.21 -7.55
N ASN A 362 15.18 1.08 -8.45
CA ASN A 362 15.97 2.02 -9.27
C ASN A 362 17.41 1.50 -9.55
N PRO A 363 17.65 0.76 -10.65
CA PRO A 363 18.95 0.14 -10.93
C PRO A 363 20.13 1.13 -10.98
N TYR A 364 19.86 2.43 -11.19
CA TYR A 364 20.85 3.49 -11.27
C TYR A 364 21.04 4.26 -9.96
N GLY A 365 20.48 3.77 -8.85
CA GLY A 365 20.57 4.43 -7.54
C GLY A 365 21.98 4.52 -6.97
N ASN A 366 22.91 3.66 -7.41
CA ASN A 366 24.34 3.73 -7.09
C ASN A 366 25.19 2.85 -8.03
N ALA A 367 26.51 3.07 -8.03
CA ALA A 367 27.45 2.37 -8.91
C ALA A 367 27.48 0.84 -8.73
N HIS A 368 27.33 0.35 -7.49
CA HIS A 368 27.31 -1.09 -7.22
C HIS A 368 26.07 -1.74 -7.85
N ARG A 369 24.89 -1.19 -7.61
CA ARG A 369 23.63 -1.65 -8.20
C ARG A 369 23.65 -1.61 -9.73
N ILE A 370 24.24 -0.56 -10.33
CA ILE A 370 24.40 -0.47 -11.79
C ILE A 370 25.22 -1.66 -12.32
N SER A 371 26.32 -1.99 -11.65
CA SER A 371 27.17 -3.12 -12.06
C SER A 371 26.42 -4.47 -11.97
N LEU A 372 25.62 -4.66 -10.92
CA LEU A 372 24.80 -5.86 -10.73
C LEU A 372 23.69 -5.95 -11.79
N TYR A 373 22.96 -4.85 -12.01
CA TYR A 373 21.88 -4.76 -12.99
C TYR A 373 22.38 -5.03 -14.41
N SER A 374 23.48 -4.39 -14.81
CA SER A 374 24.07 -4.55 -16.14
C SER A 374 24.47 -6.01 -16.39
N ALA A 375 25.11 -6.66 -15.41
CA ALA A 375 25.51 -8.05 -15.56
C ALA A 375 24.33 -9.03 -15.59
N ILE A 376 23.26 -8.79 -14.83
CA ILE A 376 22.02 -9.58 -14.92
C ILE A 376 21.41 -9.46 -16.32
N LYS A 377 21.35 -8.24 -16.86
CA LYS A 377 20.86 -7.95 -18.22
C LYS A 377 21.73 -8.63 -19.28
N ASP A 378 23.05 -8.49 -19.21
CA ASP A 378 24.02 -9.08 -20.14
C ASP A 378 24.02 -10.62 -20.09
N ALA A 379 23.76 -11.21 -18.93
CA ALA A 379 23.61 -12.65 -18.76
C ALA A 379 22.28 -13.20 -19.29
N GLY A 380 21.37 -12.35 -19.79
CA GLY A 380 20.04 -12.75 -20.26
C GLY A 380 19.12 -13.24 -19.14
N ILE A 381 19.41 -12.88 -17.88
CA ILE A 381 18.58 -13.23 -16.74
C ILE A 381 17.43 -12.23 -16.67
N ARG A 382 16.20 -12.73 -16.53
CA ARG A 382 15.01 -11.88 -16.40
C ARG A 382 15.16 -10.94 -15.20
N PHE A 383 14.73 -9.70 -15.35
CA PHE A 383 14.75 -8.72 -14.28
C PHE A 383 13.47 -7.89 -14.24
N ILE A 384 13.32 -7.13 -13.16
CA ILE A 384 12.32 -6.07 -13.01
C ILE A 384 13.02 -4.85 -12.44
N ALA A 385 13.01 -3.74 -13.17
CA ALA A 385 13.44 -2.44 -12.71
C ALA A 385 12.22 -1.62 -12.26
N TYR A 386 12.27 -1.08 -11.05
CA TYR A 386 11.16 -0.33 -10.48
C TYR A 386 11.55 1.11 -10.15
N ASP A 387 10.72 2.06 -10.56
CA ASP A 387 10.78 3.45 -10.10
C ASP A 387 9.42 4.15 -10.28
N ARG A 388 9.37 5.42 -9.91
CA ARG A 388 8.23 6.31 -10.12
C ARG A 388 8.07 6.63 -11.60
N GLY A 389 6.82 6.61 -12.08
CA GLY A 389 6.46 7.05 -13.43
C GLY A 389 6.37 8.57 -13.54
N ALA A 390 6.20 9.07 -14.76
CA ALA A 390 6.14 10.51 -15.04
C ALA A 390 4.74 11.14 -14.82
N LEU A 391 3.70 10.32 -14.61
CA LEU A 391 2.35 10.80 -14.27
C LEU A 391 2.16 10.82 -12.75
N PRO A 392 1.31 11.69 -12.20
CA PRO A 392 0.93 11.67 -10.79
C PRO A 392 0.48 10.27 -10.35
N ASP A 393 0.92 9.85 -9.16
CA ASP A 393 0.66 8.53 -8.57
C ASP A 393 1.05 7.31 -9.45
N SER A 394 1.83 7.51 -10.51
CA SER A 394 2.28 6.41 -11.39
C SER A 394 3.63 5.83 -10.97
N TRP A 395 3.80 4.54 -11.24
CA TRP A 395 4.98 3.71 -10.99
C TRP A 395 5.16 2.76 -12.17
N PHE A 396 6.37 2.26 -12.39
CA PHE A 396 6.59 1.22 -13.41
C PHE A 396 7.35 0.03 -12.84
N PHE A 397 7.05 -1.16 -13.36
CA PHE A 397 7.79 -2.39 -13.17
C PHE A 397 8.25 -2.85 -14.55
N ASP A 398 9.46 -2.44 -14.92
CA ASP A 398 9.98 -2.59 -16.28
C ASP A 398 10.86 -3.84 -16.39
N SER A 399 10.52 -4.72 -17.33
CA SER A 399 11.27 -5.95 -17.63
C SER A 399 12.13 -5.86 -18.89
N HIS A 400 12.19 -4.69 -19.51
CA HIS A 400 12.85 -4.42 -20.79
C HIS A 400 13.98 -3.38 -20.67
N GLY A 401 14.10 -2.71 -19.53
CA GLY A 401 15.21 -1.82 -19.24
C GLY A 401 14.89 -0.84 -18.12
N PHE A 402 15.36 0.39 -18.25
CA PHE A 402 15.08 1.47 -17.33
C PHE A 402 15.02 2.83 -18.04
N LEU A 403 13.90 3.56 -17.88
CA LEU A 403 13.72 4.89 -18.46
C LEU A 403 14.12 4.95 -19.94
N GLY A 404 15.06 5.83 -20.30
CA GLY A 404 15.45 6.09 -21.68
C GLY A 404 16.09 4.91 -22.41
N GLU A 405 16.65 3.91 -21.70
CA GLU A 405 17.23 2.71 -22.32
C GLU A 405 16.24 1.56 -22.50
N SER A 406 15.01 1.68 -22.01
CA SER A 406 14.05 0.57 -22.06
C SER A 406 13.42 0.42 -23.42
N SER A 407 13.43 -0.81 -23.95
CA SER A 407 12.68 -1.15 -25.17
C SER A 407 11.17 -1.26 -24.94
N ALA A 408 10.68 -1.12 -23.70
CA ALA A 408 9.24 -1.06 -23.41
C ALA A 408 8.55 0.16 -24.05
N TYR A 409 9.31 1.19 -24.44
CA TYR A 409 8.78 2.40 -25.06
C TYR A 409 8.93 2.42 -26.59
N GLU A 410 9.44 1.36 -27.21
CA GLU A 410 9.55 1.25 -28.66
C GLU A 410 8.17 1.29 -29.33
N PRO A 411 7.99 2.02 -30.46
CA PRO A 411 6.70 2.14 -31.14
C PRO A 411 6.02 0.81 -31.46
N SER A 412 6.77 -0.27 -31.69
CA SER A 412 6.22 -1.61 -31.92
C SER A 412 5.44 -2.20 -30.75
N LYS A 413 5.53 -1.60 -29.55
CA LYS A 413 4.81 -2.04 -28.34
C LYS A 413 3.47 -1.31 -28.13
N TRP A 414 3.30 -0.12 -28.70
CA TRP A 414 2.19 0.77 -28.32
C TRP A 414 1.55 1.51 -29.50
N ASN A 415 2.27 1.71 -30.60
CA ASN A 415 1.79 2.50 -31.74
C ASN A 415 0.90 1.66 -32.66
N HIS A 416 -0.19 1.16 -32.09
CA HIS A 416 -1.23 0.41 -32.78
C HIS A 416 -2.49 1.27 -32.88
N PRO A 417 -3.33 1.10 -33.92
CA PRO A 417 -4.64 1.77 -33.98
C PRO A 417 -5.47 1.50 -32.72
N LEU A 418 -6.16 2.53 -32.22
CA LEU A 418 -7.04 2.42 -31.07
C LEU A 418 -8.41 1.91 -31.49
N GLU A 419 -8.99 1.04 -30.68
CA GLU A 419 -10.43 0.74 -30.75
C GLU A 419 -11.25 1.94 -30.24
N GLU A 420 -12.50 2.10 -30.71
CA GLU A 420 -13.36 3.23 -30.34
C GLU A 420 -13.54 3.39 -28.82
N ASN A 421 -13.72 2.27 -28.10
CA ASN A 421 -13.87 2.26 -26.65
C ASN A 421 -12.60 2.73 -25.92
N ASP A 422 -11.42 2.28 -26.37
CA ASP A 422 -10.14 2.70 -25.79
C ASP A 422 -9.86 4.17 -26.09
N GLN A 423 -10.20 4.62 -27.31
CA GLN A 423 -10.10 6.03 -27.68
C GLN A 423 -10.99 6.91 -26.81
N GLN A 424 -12.23 6.49 -26.52
CA GLN A 424 -13.11 7.21 -25.61
C GLN A 424 -12.53 7.27 -24.19
N LYS A 425 -12.13 6.12 -23.63
CA LYS A 425 -11.57 6.04 -22.28
C LYS A 425 -10.34 6.92 -22.09
N ILE A 426 -9.40 6.90 -23.04
CA ILE A 426 -8.18 7.71 -22.91
C ILE A 426 -8.46 9.21 -23.07
N LYS A 427 -9.41 9.59 -23.93
CA LYS A 427 -9.85 11.00 -24.05
C LYS A 427 -10.50 11.50 -22.76
N GLU A 428 -11.38 10.70 -22.16
CA GLU A 428 -11.99 11.01 -20.86
C GLU A 428 -10.94 11.12 -19.75
N TRP A 429 -9.96 10.21 -19.72
CA TRP A 429 -8.84 10.26 -18.79
C TRP A 429 -8.00 11.53 -18.96
N LEU A 430 -7.63 11.88 -20.20
CA LEU A 430 -6.84 13.09 -20.51
C LEU A 430 -7.61 14.37 -20.15
N HIS A 431 -8.91 14.42 -20.40
CA HIS A 431 -9.76 15.53 -19.99
C HIS A 431 -9.76 15.69 -18.45
N SER A 432 -9.95 14.60 -17.70
CA SER A 432 -9.85 14.63 -16.24
C SER A 432 -8.45 15.04 -15.77
N PHE A 433 -7.40 14.55 -16.43
CA PHE A 433 -6.01 14.86 -16.11
C PHE A 433 -5.65 16.33 -16.34
N ALA A 434 -6.27 16.98 -17.33
CA ALA A 434 -6.08 18.42 -17.60
C ALA A 434 -6.73 19.32 -16.53
N LEU A 435 -7.77 18.83 -15.87
CA LEU A 435 -8.48 19.54 -14.79
C LEU A 435 -7.86 19.34 -13.41
N GLN A 436 -6.90 18.43 -13.29
CA GLN A 436 -6.20 18.10 -12.05
C GLN A 436 -5.03 19.04 -11.77
N ASP A 437 -4.86 19.37 -10.49
CA ASP A 437 -3.78 20.23 -10.00
C ASP A 437 -2.62 19.41 -9.41
N GLU A 438 -2.78 18.09 -9.32
CA GLU A 438 -1.79 17.17 -8.82
C GLU A 438 -0.52 17.19 -9.68
N THR A 439 0.62 17.25 -8.99
CA THR A 439 1.94 17.31 -9.57
C THR A 439 2.87 16.33 -8.87
N LEU A 440 3.93 15.90 -9.57
CA LEU A 440 4.89 14.96 -9.00
C LEU A 440 5.62 15.55 -7.78
N GLU A 441 6.02 16.81 -7.89
CA GLU A 441 6.66 17.58 -6.83
C GLU A 441 5.74 18.70 -6.33
N VAL A 442 5.90 19.14 -5.09
CA VAL A 442 5.07 20.20 -4.52
C VAL A 442 5.27 21.50 -5.30
N ASN A 443 4.17 22.10 -5.76
CA ASN A 443 4.12 23.39 -6.45
C ASN A 443 3.28 24.39 -5.63
N GLY A 444 3.37 25.70 -5.94
CA GLY A 444 2.41 26.68 -5.43
C GLY A 444 1.06 26.58 -6.13
N PRO A 445 0.00 27.24 -5.64
CA PRO A 445 -1.34 27.11 -6.21
C PRO A 445 -1.41 27.60 -7.67
N ARG A 446 -2.34 27.03 -8.45
CA ARG A 446 -2.62 27.53 -9.80
C ARG A 446 -3.25 28.91 -9.77
N ILE A 447 -2.81 29.75 -10.70
CA ILE A 447 -3.31 31.11 -10.96
C ILE A 447 -3.79 31.27 -12.40
N GLY A 448 -3.52 30.30 -13.27
CA GLY A 448 -3.88 30.31 -14.69
C GLY A 448 -2.85 31.03 -15.57
N ALA A 449 -2.81 30.61 -16.85
CA ALA A 449 -1.82 31.08 -17.83
C ALA A 449 -1.86 32.60 -18.07
N ASP A 450 -3.06 33.19 -18.18
CA ASP A 450 -3.21 34.62 -18.45
C ASP A 450 -2.72 35.50 -17.29
N HIS A 451 -3.04 35.11 -16.05
CA HIS A 451 -2.54 35.83 -14.88
C HIS A 451 -1.02 35.68 -14.75
N LEU A 452 -0.49 34.48 -15.02
CA LEU A 452 0.95 34.24 -15.03
C LEU A 452 1.66 35.07 -16.10
N ARG A 453 1.08 35.20 -17.31
CA ARG A 453 1.58 36.05 -18.40
C ARG A 453 1.71 37.51 -17.96
N GLN A 454 0.67 38.04 -17.31
CA GLN A 454 0.67 39.41 -16.79
C GLN A 454 1.74 39.59 -15.71
N LYS A 455 1.84 38.63 -14.77
CA LYS A 455 2.83 38.66 -13.70
C LYS A 455 4.27 38.66 -14.21
N LEU A 456 4.53 37.91 -15.28
CA LEU A 456 5.85 37.82 -15.93
C LEU A 456 6.11 38.96 -16.92
N GLN A 457 5.15 39.87 -17.14
CA GLN A 457 5.27 41.02 -18.05
C GLN A 457 5.71 40.64 -19.48
N ILE A 458 5.16 39.54 -19.99
CA ILE A 458 5.59 38.95 -21.28
C ILE A 458 5.01 39.69 -22.48
N GLY A 459 3.82 40.30 -22.33
CA GLY A 459 3.03 40.86 -23.43
C GLY A 459 2.48 39.76 -24.35
N ASP A 460 2.39 40.05 -25.64
CA ASP A 460 1.84 39.14 -26.67
C ASP A 460 2.84 38.13 -27.24
N ARG A 461 4.08 38.14 -26.72
CA ARG A 461 5.12 37.19 -27.16
C ARG A 461 4.72 35.76 -26.81
N GLU A 462 5.07 34.84 -27.69
CA GLU A 462 4.97 33.41 -27.45
C GLU A 462 6.01 32.95 -26.42
N VAL A 463 5.63 32.00 -25.57
CA VAL A 463 6.49 31.52 -24.49
C VAL A 463 7.10 30.18 -24.86
N ILE A 464 8.44 30.15 -24.89
CA ILE A 464 9.20 28.90 -24.86
C ILE A 464 9.55 28.63 -23.40
N PHE A 465 8.92 27.62 -22.81
CA PHE A 465 9.14 27.28 -21.41
C PHE A 465 10.24 26.24 -21.28
N ALA A 466 11.33 26.55 -20.55
CA ALA A 466 12.37 25.58 -20.20
C ALA A 466 12.24 25.11 -18.75
N ALA A 467 11.98 23.81 -18.58
CA ALA A 467 11.92 23.17 -17.27
C ALA A 467 13.31 22.68 -16.85
N LEU A 468 13.92 23.35 -15.86
CA LEU A 468 15.25 22.97 -15.38
C LEU A 468 15.17 21.71 -14.50
N GLN A 469 16.21 20.88 -14.57
CA GLN A 469 16.29 19.61 -13.86
C GLN A 469 17.36 19.62 -12.77
N ARG A 470 17.19 18.74 -11.79
CA ARG A 470 18.16 18.53 -10.72
C ARG A 470 19.41 17.85 -11.27
N PRO A 471 20.62 18.41 -11.06
CA PRO A 471 21.86 17.85 -11.61
C PRO A 471 22.19 16.44 -11.09
N SER A 472 21.77 16.11 -9.87
CA SER A 472 22.01 14.82 -9.23
C SER A 472 20.89 13.80 -9.41
N ASP A 473 19.87 14.13 -10.20
CA ASP A 473 18.78 13.20 -10.50
C ASP A 473 19.25 12.08 -11.43
N THR A 474 18.79 10.85 -11.19
CA THR A 474 19.15 9.68 -11.98
C THR A 474 18.88 9.88 -13.48
N ALA A 475 17.73 10.45 -13.85
CA ALA A 475 17.40 10.67 -15.25
C ALA A 475 18.37 11.67 -15.88
N THR A 476 18.70 12.74 -15.15
CA THR A 476 19.66 13.77 -15.61
C THR A 476 21.07 13.22 -15.76
N VAL A 477 21.55 12.40 -14.82
CA VAL A 477 22.94 11.90 -14.82
C VAL A 477 23.19 10.88 -15.93
N TYR A 478 22.24 9.97 -16.16
CA TYR A 478 22.46 8.81 -17.04
C TYR A 478 21.80 8.92 -18.41
N PHE A 479 20.81 9.82 -18.57
CA PHE A 479 20.01 9.92 -19.79
C PHE A 479 19.96 11.36 -20.35
N SER A 480 20.93 12.20 -20.02
CA SER A 480 21.09 13.56 -20.56
C SER A 480 21.35 13.61 -22.07
N GLY A 481 21.73 12.49 -22.69
CA GLY A 481 21.90 12.39 -24.14
C GLY A 481 22.83 13.48 -24.70
N PRO A 482 22.45 14.17 -25.80
CA PRO A 482 23.30 15.16 -26.45
C PRO A 482 23.75 16.33 -25.58
N CYS A 483 22.94 16.76 -24.61
CA CYS A 483 23.34 17.86 -23.74
C CYS A 483 24.32 17.43 -22.64
N GLY A 484 24.52 16.12 -22.40
CA GLY A 484 25.53 15.57 -21.49
C GLY A 484 25.27 15.78 -19.99
N ASP A 485 24.86 16.97 -19.57
CA ASP A 485 24.53 17.29 -18.18
C ASP A 485 23.61 18.52 -18.05
N ALA A 486 23.20 18.83 -16.82
CA ALA A 486 22.35 19.97 -16.51
C ALA A 486 23.02 21.34 -16.75
N ALA A 487 24.35 21.44 -16.58
CA ALA A 487 25.06 22.71 -16.74
C ALA A 487 25.15 23.09 -18.23
N THR A 488 25.46 22.13 -19.07
CA THR A 488 25.48 22.24 -20.53
C THR A 488 24.09 22.53 -21.07
N PHE A 489 23.03 21.90 -20.54
CA PHE A 489 21.66 22.27 -20.86
C PHE A 489 21.35 23.74 -20.53
N ASN A 490 21.76 24.24 -19.35
CA ASN A 490 21.60 25.66 -19.00
C ASN A 490 22.32 26.58 -20.01
N ASN A 491 23.49 26.19 -20.50
CA ASN A 491 24.21 26.91 -21.55
C ASN A 491 23.45 26.89 -22.89
N TRP A 492 22.82 25.76 -23.25
CA TRP A 492 21.95 25.67 -24.43
C TRP A 492 20.76 26.62 -24.31
N ILE A 493 20.13 26.70 -23.14
CA ILE A 493 19.02 27.64 -22.90
C ILE A 493 19.48 29.09 -22.99
N SER A 494 20.66 29.43 -22.44
CA SER A 494 21.25 30.77 -22.59
C SER A 494 21.52 31.11 -24.07
N THR A 495 22.03 30.14 -24.83
CA THR A 495 22.31 30.28 -26.27
C THR A 495 21.02 30.43 -27.07
N LEU A 496 19.99 29.64 -26.76
CA LEU A 496 18.65 29.77 -27.32
C LEU A 496 18.10 31.17 -27.09
N ALA A 497 18.08 31.62 -25.84
CA ALA A 497 17.54 32.91 -25.46
C ALA A 497 18.26 34.10 -26.14
N ALA A 498 19.54 33.96 -26.44
CA ALA A 498 20.32 34.96 -27.16
C ALA A 498 20.05 35.02 -28.68
N ASN A 499 19.54 33.94 -29.28
CA ASN A 499 19.45 33.77 -30.74
C ASN A 499 18.02 33.58 -31.29
N ILE A 500 17.00 33.62 -30.43
CA ILE A 500 15.59 33.65 -30.86
C ILE A 500 15.14 35.05 -31.33
N ASP A 501 14.15 35.12 -32.20
CA ASP A 501 13.46 36.39 -32.51
C ASP A 501 12.70 36.90 -31.27
N ASN A 502 13.34 37.78 -30.51
CA ASN A 502 12.84 38.34 -29.25
C ASN A 502 11.60 39.24 -29.40
N ARG A 503 11.22 39.58 -30.63
CA ARG A 503 9.96 40.29 -30.95
C ARG A 503 8.77 39.33 -30.93
N ARG A 504 9.03 38.04 -31.20
CA ARG A 504 8.01 36.97 -31.27
C ARG A 504 8.02 36.09 -30.04
N TYR A 505 9.20 35.73 -29.55
CA TYR A 505 9.37 34.72 -28.52
C TYR A 505 10.01 35.27 -27.25
N VAL A 506 9.74 34.62 -26.13
CA VAL A 506 10.46 34.79 -24.87
C VAL A 506 10.76 33.44 -24.24
N VAL A 507 11.94 33.28 -23.67
CA VAL A 507 12.30 32.08 -22.92
C VAL A 507 11.98 32.30 -21.44
N VAL A 508 11.05 31.50 -20.93
CA VAL A 508 10.72 31.46 -19.49
C VAL A 508 11.32 30.21 -18.90
N VAL A 509 12.05 30.33 -17.80
CA VAL A 509 12.72 29.21 -17.14
C VAL A 509 12.17 29.01 -15.73
N LYS A 510 12.07 27.75 -15.30
CA LYS A 510 11.74 27.43 -13.91
C LYS A 510 12.77 26.46 -13.31
N LYS A 511 13.32 26.85 -12.16
CA LYS A 511 14.18 26.00 -11.33
C LYS A 511 13.40 24.77 -10.84
N HIS A 512 14.09 23.63 -10.74
CA HIS A 512 13.53 22.42 -10.15
C HIS A 512 13.09 22.67 -8.68
N PRO A 513 11.89 22.23 -8.22
CA PRO A 513 11.38 22.57 -6.89
C PRO A 513 12.29 22.15 -5.72
N LEU A 514 13.08 21.08 -5.89
CA LEU A 514 14.02 20.57 -4.88
C LEU A 514 15.37 21.30 -4.86
N GLU A 515 15.67 22.13 -5.85
CA GLU A 515 16.91 22.91 -5.89
C GLU A 515 16.74 24.23 -5.15
N ILE A 516 17.77 24.69 -4.44
CA ILE A 516 17.70 25.95 -3.67
C ILE A 516 18.25 27.10 -4.53
N ILE A 517 19.30 26.84 -5.29
CA ILE A 517 20.05 27.87 -6.04
C ILE A 517 19.53 27.95 -7.47
N ARG A 518 19.24 29.16 -7.95
CA ARG A 518 18.94 29.41 -9.37
C ARG A 518 20.25 29.46 -10.17
N PRO A 519 20.39 28.71 -11.27
CA PRO A 519 21.53 28.86 -12.14
C PRO A 519 21.54 30.23 -12.82
N ASP A 520 22.72 30.75 -13.14
CA ASP A 520 22.86 32.00 -13.89
C ASP A 520 22.69 31.74 -15.39
N ILE A 521 21.47 31.96 -15.90
CA ILE A 521 21.13 31.83 -17.32
C ILE A 521 20.82 33.22 -17.85
N LYS A 522 21.48 33.63 -18.94
CA LYS A 522 21.31 34.98 -19.51
C LYS A 522 20.11 35.03 -20.45
N ASN A 523 19.55 36.24 -20.61
CA ASN A 523 18.47 36.55 -21.57
C ASN A 523 17.13 35.80 -21.36
N VAL A 524 16.91 35.22 -20.17
CA VAL A 524 15.68 34.51 -19.82
C VAL A 524 14.87 35.23 -18.75
N ILE A 525 13.58 34.91 -18.65
CA ILE A 525 12.73 35.29 -17.52
C ILE A 525 12.62 34.09 -16.57
N PHE A 526 13.07 34.24 -15.32
CA PHE A 526 12.83 33.23 -14.30
C PHE A 526 11.41 33.35 -13.75
N ALA A 527 10.63 32.28 -13.88
CA ALA A 527 9.38 32.15 -13.16
C ALA A 527 9.63 32.12 -11.64
N ASP A 528 8.65 32.58 -10.86
CA ASP A 528 8.71 32.45 -9.41
C ASP A 528 8.86 30.98 -8.98
N ASP A 529 9.56 30.76 -7.87
CA ASP A 529 9.74 29.41 -7.33
C ASP A 529 8.40 28.75 -6.96
N SER A 530 7.38 29.56 -6.65
CA SER A 530 6.02 29.12 -6.35
C SER A 530 5.12 28.97 -7.59
N ALA A 531 5.56 29.34 -8.79
CA ALA A 531 4.73 29.22 -9.99
C ALA A 531 4.33 27.75 -10.20
N HIS A 532 3.07 27.47 -10.52
CA HIS A 532 2.64 26.09 -10.77
C HIS A 532 3.15 25.62 -12.14
N ILE A 533 3.66 24.38 -12.22
CA ILE A 533 4.21 23.84 -13.48
C ILE A 533 3.16 23.74 -14.59
N ARG A 534 1.90 23.44 -14.26
CA ARG A 534 0.80 23.39 -15.25
C ARG A 534 0.54 24.75 -15.87
N ASP A 535 0.53 25.83 -15.07
CA ASP A 535 0.29 27.17 -15.62
C ASP A 535 1.41 27.61 -16.57
N LEU A 536 2.65 27.16 -16.34
CA LEU A 536 3.77 27.37 -17.25
C LEU A 536 3.63 26.56 -18.54
N ILE A 537 3.16 25.31 -18.46
CA ILE A 537 2.86 24.47 -19.63
C ILE A 537 1.69 25.07 -20.44
N ASP A 538 0.62 25.48 -19.77
CA ASP A 538 -0.55 26.10 -20.39
C ASP A 538 -0.18 27.39 -21.13
N LEU A 539 0.67 28.22 -20.49
CA LEU A 539 1.21 29.46 -21.05
C LEU A 539 2.16 29.23 -22.25
N ALA A 540 2.88 28.12 -22.25
CA ALA A 540 3.89 27.84 -23.26
C ALA A 540 3.28 27.54 -24.64
N SER A 541 3.92 28.04 -25.70
CA SER A 541 3.72 27.53 -27.05
C SER A 541 4.60 26.31 -27.31
N LYS A 542 5.76 26.19 -26.64
CA LYS A 542 6.65 25.02 -26.70
C LYS A 542 7.34 24.80 -25.35
N VAL A 543 7.60 23.54 -25.02
CA VAL A 543 8.32 23.13 -23.79
C VAL A 543 9.68 22.54 -24.14
N VAL A 544 10.73 22.98 -23.45
CA VAL A 544 12.13 22.54 -23.64
C VAL A 544 12.65 21.94 -22.33
N LEU A 545 13.33 20.80 -22.40
CA LEU A 545 13.84 20.07 -21.24
C LEU A 545 14.94 19.10 -21.65
N ILE A 546 15.61 18.48 -20.68
CA ILE A 546 16.53 17.37 -20.95
C ILE A 546 15.71 16.10 -21.19
N ASN A 547 15.09 15.58 -20.13
CA ASN A 547 14.28 14.35 -20.14
C ASN A 547 13.26 14.27 -18.99
N SER A 548 12.92 15.40 -18.37
CA SER A 548 11.96 15.49 -17.27
C SER A 548 10.61 14.87 -17.62
N GLY A 549 9.96 14.20 -16.66
CA GLY A 549 8.56 13.75 -16.79
C GLY A 549 7.57 14.89 -17.11
N SER A 550 7.92 16.15 -16.83
CA SER A 550 7.11 17.32 -17.23
C SER A 550 6.91 17.42 -18.74
N GLY A 551 7.80 16.81 -19.55
CA GLY A 551 7.63 16.72 -21.00
C GLY A 551 6.51 15.79 -21.40
N LEU A 552 6.42 14.61 -20.78
CA LEU A 552 5.27 13.72 -21.00
C LEU A 552 3.95 14.43 -20.63
N ILE A 553 3.97 15.17 -19.52
CA ILE A 553 2.81 15.96 -19.07
C ILE A 553 2.42 17.01 -20.11
N ALA A 554 3.39 17.76 -20.64
CA ALA A 554 3.16 18.77 -21.67
C ALA A 554 2.64 18.16 -22.98
N ALA A 555 3.23 17.04 -23.42
CA ALA A 555 2.79 16.29 -24.58
C ALA A 555 1.35 15.77 -24.42
N ALA A 556 1.00 15.22 -23.25
CA ALA A 556 -0.37 14.79 -22.94
C ALA A 556 -1.39 15.93 -22.97
N LEU A 557 -0.95 17.18 -22.75
CA LEU A 557 -1.76 18.40 -22.90
C LEU A 557 -1.68 19.02 -24.32
N GLY A 558 -1.14 18.29 -25.29
CA GLY A 558 -1.05 18.73 -26.69
C GLY A 558 -0.01 19.82 -26.94
N LYS A 559 0.94 20.06 -26.01
CA LYS A 559 2.02 21.02 -26.20
C LYS A 559 3.19 20.37 -26.95
N PRO A 560 3.80 21.04 -27.94
CA PRO A 560 5.04 20.58 -28.55
C PRO A 560 6.17 20.55 -27.52
N VAL A 561 6.90 19.44 -27.47
CA VAL A 561 8.01 19.22 -26.52
C VAL A 561 9.32 19.02 -27.29
N ILE A 562 10.38 19.70 -26.85
CA ILE A 562 11.74 19.56 -27.38
C ILE A 562 12.62 18.97 -26.27
N CYS A 563 13.05 17.73 -26.47
CA CYS A 563 13.96 16.98 -25.61
C CYS A 563 15.40 17.21 -26.05
N CYS A 564 16.23 17.74 -25.15
CA CYS A 564 17.68 17.89 -25.35
C CYS A 564 18.49 16.69 -24.83
N GLY A 565 17.80 15.71 -24.22
CA GLY A 565 18.37 14.45 -23.76
C GLY A 565 17.54 13.24 -24.14
N GLN A 566 17.96 12.06 -23.69
CA GLN A 566 17.30 10.79 -23.95
C GLN A 566 16.07 10.65 -23.05
N SER A 567 14.89 10.91 -23.62
CA SER A 567 13.61 10.78 -22.93
C SER A 567 12.92 9.50 -23.38
N PHE A 568 12.36 8.72 -22.46
CA PHE A 568 11.62 7.50 -22.79
C PHE A 568 10.36 7.76 -23.65
N TYR A 569 9.85 8.99 -23.62
CA TYR A 569 8.69 9.42 -24.41
C TYR A 569 9.09 10.18 -25.69
N ALA A 570 10.38 10.32 -25.99
CA ALA A 570 10.84 10.95 -27.22
C ALA A 570 10.60 10.02 -28.42
N ASN A 571 9.37 10.06 -28.94
CA ASN A 571 8.92 9.29 -30.09
C ASN A 571 8.45 10.23 -31.20
N ASP A 572 8.63 9.77 -32.45
CA ASP A 572 8.19 10.48 -33.63
C ASP A 572 6.68 10.81 -33.55
N GLY A 573 6.36 12.07 -33.80
CA GLY A 573 4.99 12.55 -33.83
C GLY A 573 4.62 13.52 -32.72
N PHE A 574 5.24 13.52 -31.53
CA PHE A 574 4.85 14.48 -30.48
C PHE A 574 5.97 15.04 -29.59
N ALA A 575 7.11 14.37 -29.47
CA ALA A 575 8.27 14.87 -28.74
C ALA A 575 9.49 14.89 -29.68
N PHE A 576 10.03 16.08 -29.90
CA PHE A 576 11.10 16.34 -30.85
C PHE A 576 12.45 16.33 -30.13
N ILE A 577 13.51 15.87 -30.81
CA ILE A 577 14.84 15.77 -30.21
C ILE A 577 15.73 16.89 -30.77
N ALA A 578 16.39 17.63 -29.89
CA ALA A 578 17.46 18.55 -30.26
C ALA A 578 18.82 17.92 -29.93
N ARG A 579 19.67 17.75 -30.94
CA ARG A 579 21.01 17.15 -30.79
C ARG A 579 22.13 18.18 -30.67
N SER A 580 21.82 19.45 -30.91
CA SER A 580 22.74 20.58 -30.70
C SER A 580 21.99 21.86 -30.32
N PRO A 581 22.69 22.90 -29.82
CA PRO A 581 22.10 24.22 -29.59
C PRO A 581 21.45 24.82 -30.85
N GLU A 582 22.05 24.63 -32.02
CA GLU A 582 21.55 25.14 -33.30
C GLU A 582 20.24 24.45 -33.70
N GLU A 583 20.15 23.14 -33.50
CA GLU A 583 18.92 22.39 -33.74
C GLU A 583 17.82 22.79 -32.75
N LEU A 584 18.17 23.03 -31.48
CA LEU A 584 17.23 23.57 -30.49
C LEU A 584 16.67 24.93 -30.92
N ILE A 585 17.54 25.85 -31.35
CA ILE A 585 17.13 27.18 -31.86
C ILE A 585 16.19 27.05 -33.06
N LYS A 586 16.53 26.14 -33.99
CA LYS A 586 15.71 25.86 -35.17
C LYS A 586 14.33 25.33 -34.76
N LEU A 587 14.27 24.29 -33.94
CA LEU A 587 13.01 23.67 -33.50
C LEU A 587 12.14 24.64 -32.70
N ALA A 588 12.75 25.45 -31.83
CA ALA A 588 12.03 26.42 -31.02
C ALA A 588 11.30 27.50 -31.87
N GLN A 589 11.89 27.89 -33.00
CA GLN A 589 11.34 28.91 -33.89
C GLN A 589 10.49 28.34 -35.03
N THR A 590 10.59 27.05 -35.30
CA THR A 590 9.77 26.34 -36.29
C THR A 590 8.37 26.11 -35.74
N ASP A 591 7.37 26.13 -36.60
CA ASP A 591 6.03 25.68 -36.23
C ASP A 591 6.02 24.15 -36.22
N ILE A 592 5.92 23.58 -35.02
CA ILE A 592 5.89 22.14 -34.79
C ILE A 592 4.63 21.81 -34.02
N ALA A 593 3.88 20.82 -34.49
CA ALA A 593 2.62 20.41 -33.89
C ALA A 593 2.70 18.93 -33.54
N PRO A 594 2.29 18.53 -32.33
CA PRO A 594 2.20 17.12 -31.98
C PRO A 594 1.01 16.46 -32.69
N ASN A 595 1.18 15.21 -33.08
CA ASN A 595 0.14 14.35 -33.62
C ASN A 595 -0.72 13.82 -32.47
N GLU A 596 -1.97 14.30 -32.43
CA GLU A 596 -2.93 13.92 -31.38
C GLU A 596 -3.14 12.40 -31.32
N GLU A 597 -3.27 11.73 -32.45
CA GLU A 597 -3.50 10.29 -32.50
C GLU A 597 -2.32 9.50 -31.90
N THR A 598 -1.10 9.88 -32.22
CA THR A 598 0.11 9.28 -31.63
C THR A 598 0.15 9.48 -30.11
N ILE A 599 -0.21 10.68 -29.61
CA ILE A 599 -0.31 10.94 -28.17
C ILE A 599 -1.35 10.03 -27.54
N LEU A 600 -2.55 9.91 -28.13
CA LEU A 600 -3.61 9.04 -27.59
C LEU A 600 -3.14 7.59 -27.49
N ARG A 601 -2.47 7.07 -28.52
CA ARG A 601 -1.92 5.70 -28.52
C ARG A 601 -0.89 5.50 -27.41
N PHE A 602 0.07 6.42 -27.30
CA PHE A 602 1.12 6.32 -26.28
C PHE A 602 0.56 6.47 -24.87
N MET A 603 -0.34 7.42 -24.65
CA MET A 603 -0.98 7.65 -23.35
C MET A 603 -1.89 6.49 -22.95
N LYS A 604 -2.62 5.88 -23.89
CA LYS A 604 -3.39 4.65 -23.64
C LYS A 604 -2.47 3.56 -23.11
N TYR A 605 -1.37 3.31 -23.81
CA TYR A 605 -0.40 2.29 -23.41
C TYR A 605 0.17 2.57 -22.01
N LEU A 606 0.62 3.80 -21.74
CA LEU A 606 1.15 4.16 -20.43
C LEU A 606 0.11 4.00 -19.32
N VAL A 607 -1.12 4.48 -19.53
CA VAL A 607 -2.15 4.53 -18.48
C VAL A 607 -2.79 3.17 -18.22
N PHE A 608 -3.05 2.37 -19.25
CA PHE A 608 -3.85 1.15 -19.10
C PHE A 608 -3.01 -0.14 -19.13
N ASP A 609 -1.84 -0.13 -19.78
CA ASP A 609 -1.08 -1.35 -20.04
C ASP A 609 0.27 -1.38 -19.31
N TYR A 610 0.95 -0.24 -19.17
CA TYR A 610 2.35 -0.18 -18.72
C TYR A 610 2.55 0.34 -17.29
N TYR A 611 1.98 1.51 -16.94
CA TYR A 611 2.12 2.03 -15.58
C TYR A 611 1.22 1.30 -14.59
N SER A 612 1.76 1.22 -13.38
CA SER A 612 1.02 0.94 -12.15
C SER A 612 0.57 2.25 -11.52
N PHE A 613 -0.59 2.27 -10.89
CA PHE A 613 -1.11 3.46 -10.22
C PHE A 613 -1.27 3.19 -8.73
N GLY A 614 -0.67 4.04 -7.90
CA GLY A 614 -0.74 3.93 -6.46
C GLY A 614 -0.40 5.21 -5.71
N LYS A 615 -1.25 5.53 -4.73
CA LYS A 615 -1.11 6.70 -3.87
C LYS A 615 -0.08 6.44 -2.78
N THR A 616 0.91 7.32 -2.67
CA THR A 616 2.03 7.15 -1.75
C THR A 616 2.02 8.15 -0.61
N GLU A 617 2.11 7.61 0.60
CA GLU A 617 2.43 8.37 1.79
C GLU A 617 3.95 8.48 1.93
N TYR A 618 4.43 9.70 2.12
CA TYR A 618 5.86 9.98 2.28
C TYR A 618 6.19 10.36 3.72
N VAL A 619 7.43 10.06 4.12
CA VAL A 619 8.05 10.58 5.34
C VAL A 619 9.38 11.23 5.01
N ASP A 620 9.62 12.40 5.60
CA ASP A 620 10.89 13.09 5.44
C ASP A 620 11.90 12.57 6.48
N LYS A 621 13.09 12.18 6.02
CA LYS A 621 14.20 11.73 6.86
C LYS A 621 15.44 12.56 6.54
N VAL A 622 16.11 13.07 7.57
CA VAL A 622 17.42 13.70 7.43
C VAL A 622 18.46 12.59 7.28
N ALA A 623 19.22 12.60 6.20
CA ALA A 623 20.35 11.70 5.99
C ALA A 623 21.57 12.14 6.82
N ASP A 624 22.58 11.27 6.92
CA ASP A 624 23.78 11.53 7.74
C ASP A 624 24.59 12.74 7.24
N ASP A 625 24.44 13.09 5.96
CA ASP A 625 25.01 14.28 5.31
C ASP A 625 24.20 15.57 5.55
N GLY A 626 23.11 15.50 6.32
CA GLY A 626 22.21 16.62 6.60
C GLY A 626 21.17 16.91 5.51
N SER A 627 21.17 16.16 4.40
CA SER A 627 20.17 16.31 3.34
C SER A 627 18.80 15.73 3.75
N LEU A 628 17.72 16.40 3.36
CA LEU A 628 16.36 15.85 3.51
C LEU A 628 16.09 14.84 2.39
N ARG A 629 15.76 13.61 2.76
CA ARG A 629 15.32 12.55 1.87
C ARG A 629 13.86 12.21 2.13
N ARG A 630 13.04 12.34 1.10
CA ARG A 630 11.62 11.96 1.13
C ARG A 630 11.49 10.47 0.80
N LEU A 631 11.08 9.66 1.76
CA LEU A 631 10.97 8.21 1.60
C LEU A 631 9.50 7.80 1.51
N ALA A 632 9.17 6.97 0.52
CA ALA A 632 7.86 6.32 0.46
C ALA A 632 7.68 5.41 1.69
N LYS A 633 6.67 5.70 2.51
CA LYS A 633 6.32 4.91 3.70
C LYS A 633 5.36 3.79 3.35
N ARG A 634 4.37 4.09 2.51
CA ARG A 634 3.27 3.19 2.12
C ARG A 634 2.76 3.62 0.75
N THR A 635 2.62 2.69 -0.19
CA THR A 635 1.93 2.91 -1.46
C THR A 635 0.70 2.01 -1.53
N VAL A 636 -0.47 2.63 -1.71
CA VAL A 636 -1.74 1.92 -1.90
C VAL A 636 -2.07 1.94 -3.39
N TYR A 637 -1.97 0.78 -4.02
CA TYR A 637 -2.09 0.63 -5.47
C TYR A 637 -3.54 0.38 -5.87
N SER A 638 -4.05 1.05 -6.89
CA SER A 638 -5.30 0.68 -7.53
C SER A 638 -5.08 -0.37 -8.63
N GLN A 639 -3.91 -0.32 -9.27
CA GLN A 639 -3.50 -1.26 -10.32
C GLN A 639 -1.98 -1.46 -10.28
N ILE A 640 -1.53 -2.68 -10.55
CA ILE A 640 -0.12 -3.01 -10.77
C ILE A 640 0.04 -3.67 -12.15
N SER A 641 0.89 -3.08 -12.99
CA SER A 641 1.20 -3.56 -14.35
C SER A 641 2.68 -3.96 -14.44
N GLY A 642 3.02 -4.85 -15.37
CA GLY A 642 4.41 -5.24 -15.67
C GLY A 642 5.00 -6.38 -14.82
N LEU A 643 4.29 -6.85 -13.78
CA LEU A 643 4.72 -7.99 -12.95
C LEU A 643 4.17 -9.35 -13.42
N THR A 644 3.02 -9.32 -14.08
CA THR A 644 2.26 -10.44 -14.64
C THR A 644 1.87 -10.12 -16.09
N ALA A 645 1.33 -11.11 -16.82
CA ALA A 645 0.88 -10.92 -18.20
C ALA A 645 -0.27 -9.90 -18.28
N ASP A 646 -1.26 -10.04 -17.39
CA ASP A 646 -2.36 -9.08 -17.25
C ASP A 646 -2.14 -8.15 -16.06
N PRO A 647 -2.61 -6.89 -16.11
CA PRO A 647 -2.57 -6.00 -14.96
C PRO A 647 -3.33 -6.55 -13.75
N ILE A 648 -2.73 -6.44 -12.58
CA ILE A 648 -3.32 -6.83 -11.30
C ILE A 648 -4.22 -5.69 -10.82
N GLN A 649 -5.52 -5.96 -10.77
CA GLN A 649 -6.54 -5.01 -10.34
C GLN A 649 -6.74 -5.10 -8.82
N LEU A 650 -6.46 -4.01 -8.11
CA LEU A 650 -6.70 -3.88 -6.67
C LEU A 650 -7.91 -2.98 -6.38
N GLY A 651 -8.27 -2.11 -7.33
CA GLY A 651 -9.40 -1.19 -7.25
C GLY A 651 -9.17 -0.04 -6.28
N ASP A 652 -10.23 0.74 -6.04
CA ASP A 652 -10.17 1.85 -5.08
C ASP A 652 -10.56 1.40 -3.67
N ILE A 653 -9.96 2.04 -2.66
CA ILE A 653 -10.39 1.88 -1.27
C ILE A 653 -11.90 2.22 -1.19
N PRO A 654 -12.77 1.29 -0.74
CA PRO A 654 -14.19 1.57 -0.67
C PRO A 654 -14.49 2.71 0.29
N LYS A 655 -15.46 3.55 -0.08
CA LYS A 655 -15.93 4.64 0.79
C LYS A 655 -16.63 4.07 2.02
N GLY A 656 -16.46 4.73 3.16
CA GLY A 656 -17.18 4.42 4.39
C GLY A 656 -18.70 4.55 4.22
N THR A 657 -19.45 3.90 5.11
CA THR A 657 -20.92 3.94 5.10
C THR A 657 -21.42 5.26 5.70
N ASN A 658 -22.48 5.83 5.11
CA ASN A 658 -23.11 7.02 5.67
C ASN A 658 -23.65 6.72 7.08
N LEU A 659 -23.38 7.60 8.05
CA LEU A 659 -23.82 7.44 9.44
C LEU A 659 -25.34 7.45 9.64
N ASP A 660 -26.11 7.86 8.63
CA ASP A 660 -27.59 7.73 8.63
C ASP A 660 -28.07 6.34 8.19
N ALA A 661 -27.16 5.44 7.79
CA ALA A 661 -27.53 4.10 7.40
C ALA A 661 -28.06 3.28 8.60
N PRO A 662 -28.99 2.33 8.37
CA PRO A 662 -29.50 1.42 9.41
C PRO A 662 -28.41 0.66 10.17
N LEU A 663 -27.24 0.49 9.56
CA LEU A 663 -26.04 -0.09 10.16
C LEU A 663 -25.67 0.55 11.52
N PHE A 664 -25.96 1.84 11.71
CA PHE A 664 -25.59 2.57 12.93
C PHE A 664 -26.74 2.73 13.93
N PHE A 665 -27.95 2.27 13.63
CA PHE A 665 -29.13 2.53 14.48
C PHE A 665 -29.06 1.81 15.82
N SER A 666 -28.54 0.57 15.85
CA SER A 666 -28.28 -0.15 17.09
C SER A 666 -27.27 0.56 18.00
N PHE A 667 -26.50 1.51 17.46
CA PHE A 667 -25.54 2.34 18.18
C PHE A 667 -26.06 3.76 18.48
N GLY A 668 -27.37 4.01 18.34
CA GLY A 668 -27.99 5.32 18.54
C GLY A 668 -27.85 6.27 17.33
N GLY A 669 -27.50 5.74 16.15
CA GLY A 669 -27.43 6.47 14.89
C GLY A 669 -26.32 7.52 14.83
N ARG A 670 -26.41 8.41 13.82
CA ARG A 670 -25.39 9.45 13.57
C ARG A 670 -25.03 10.27 14.81
N ALA A 671 -26.02 10.71 15.57
CA ALA A 671 -25.81 11.62 16.70
C ALA A 671 -24.96 10.97 17.79
N ALA A 672 -25.30 9.74 18.20
CA ALA A 672 -24.54 9.00 19.20
C ALA A 672 -23.14 8.63 18.71
N VAL A 673 -23.02 8.10 17.49
CA VAL A 673 -21.72 7.71 16.91
C VAL A 673 -20.78 8.92 16.79
N LYS A 674 -21.27 10.08 16.33
CA LYS A 674 -20.47 11.32 16.26
C LYS A 674 -20.06 11.84 17.65
N ALA A 675 -20.96 11.79 18.62
CA ALA A 675 -20.68 12.23 19.98
C ALA A 675 -19.56 11.40 20.64
N LEU A 676 -19.50 10.10 20.32
CA LEU A 676 -18.48 9.18 20.78
C LEU A 676 -17.14 9.39 20.06
N SER A 677 -17.15 9.62 18.75
CA SER A 677 -15.92 9.89 17.97
C SER A 677 -15.30 11.27 18.28
N GLY A 678 -16.12 12.26 18.64
CA GLY A 678 -15.65 13.60 19.00
C GLY A 678 -14.89 13.66 20.33
N LYS A 679 -15.20 12.76 21.28
CA LYS A 679 -14.48 12.67 22.56
C LYS A 679 -13.15 11.92 22.47
N SER A 680 -12.97 11.02 21.48
CA SER A 680 -11.67 10.38 21.25
C SER A 680 -10.69 11.23 20.44
N ALA A 681 -11.15 12.28 19.74
CA ALA A 681 -10.25 13.16 18.97
C ALA A 681 -9.26 13.96 19.83
N ASN A 682 -9.50 14.08 21.15
CA ASN A 682 -8.55 14.71 22.08
C ASN A 682 -7.49 13.75 22.65
N ALA A 683 -7.48 12.48 22.22
CA ALA A 683 -6.37 11.57 22.44
C ALA A 683 -6.05 10.88 21.10
N THR A 684 -4.88 11.15 20.54
CA THR A 684 -4.29 10.51 19.33
C THR A 684 -4.68 11.01 17.92
N GLN A 685 -5.00 12.30 17.73
CA GLN A 685 -4.69 12.98 16.46
C GLN A 685 -3.73 14.16 16.72
N PRO A 686 -2.58 14.28 16.04
CA PRO A 686 -1.90 15.56 15.97
C PRO A 686 -2.81 16.49 15.18
N LYS A 687 -3.38 17.50 15.85
CA LYS A 687 -4.00 18.63 15.18
C LYS A 687 -2.96 19.24 14.24
N ALA A 688 -3.33 19.45 12.98
CA ALA A 688 -2.66 20.43 12.14
C ALA A 688 -2.80 21.79 12.84
N THR A 689 -1.77 22.21 13.57
CA THR A 689 -1.70 23.56 14.09
C THR A 689 -1.43 24.50 12.93
N SER A 690 -2.36 25.43 12.72
CA SER A 690 -2.16 26.64 11.95
C SER A 690 -0.77 27.20 12.23
N GLN A 691 0.02 27.38 11.18
CA GLN A 691 1.36 27.95 11.23
C GLN A 691 1.29 29.34 11.86
N SER A 692 1.67 29.45 13.14
CA SER A 692 2.27 30.68 13.63
C SER A 692 3.73 30.68 13.15
N LYS A 693 4.14 31.81 12.56
CA LYS A 693 5.49 32.03 12.01
C LYS A 693 6.57 31.54 13.00
N PRO A 694 7.61 30.83 12.54
CA PRO A 694 8.65 30.35 13.44
C PRO A 694 9.48 31.54 13.94
N THR A 695 9.32 31.86 15.22
CA THR A 695 10.32 32.65 15.96
C THR A 695 11.55 31.77 16.16
N GLN A 696 12.68 32.18 15.59
CA GLN A 696 13.95 31.45 15.62
C GLN A 696 14.38 31.07 17.05
N THR A 697 14.32 29.80 17.41
CA THR A 697 14.93 29.25 18.63
C THR A 697 16.39 28.88 18.38
N ARG A 698 17.34 29.60 19.00
CA ARG A 698 18.75 29.19 19.09
C ARG A 698 18.89 27.95 20.00
N ASN A 699 18.84 26.76 19.40
CA ASN A 699 19.27 25.53 20.06
C ASN A 699 20.78 25.59 20.37
N LEU A 700 21.19 25.14 21.56
CA LEU A 700 22.62 24.89 21.82
C LEU A 700 23.12 23.88 20.80
N SER A 701 24.25 24.16 20.15
CA SER A 701 24.88 23.18 19.26
C SER A 701 25.15 21.88 20.00
N LEU A 702 24.96 20.73 19.32
CA LEU A 702 25.19 19.39 19.88
C LEU A 702 26.59 19.27 20.50
N LEU A 703 27.60 19.90 19.90
CA LEU A 703 28.97 20.00 20.41
C LEU A 703 29.07 20.72 21.78
N ARG A 704 28.33 21.82 21.99
CA ARG A 704 28.32 22.54 23.28
C ARG A 704 27.59 21.76 24.37
N ARG A 705 26.52 21.03 24.02
CA ARG A 705 25.80 20.19 25.00
C ARG A 705 26.66 19.03 25.50
N ALA A 706 27.43 18.41 24.60
CA ALA A 706 28.32 17.29 24.92
C ALA A 706 29.47 17.67 25.87
N THR A 707 29.90 18.95 25.89
CA THR A 707 30.99 19.42 26.74
C THR A 707 30.51 20.06 28.05
N ILE A 708 29.46 20.88 28.01
CA ILE A 708 29.01 21.64 29.19
C ILE A 708 28.23 20.75 30.18
N VAL A 709 27.40 19.82 29.70
CA VAL A 709 26.56 18.98 30.57
C VAL A 709 27.39 18.05 31.48
N PRO A 710 28.43 17.33 31.00
CA PRO A 710 29.27 16.51 31.87
C PRO A 710 30.06 17.33 32.90
N ALA A 711 30.52 18.53 32.53
CA ALA A 711 31.30 19.40 33.42
C ALA A 711 30.49 19.98 34.59
N VAL A 712 29.19 20.21 34.39
CA VAL A 712 28.28 20.78 35.40
C VAL A 712 27.61 19.70 36.25
N ARG A 713 27.61 18.44 35.79
CA ARG A 713 27.01 17.29 36.49
C ARG A 713 27.50 17.09 37.94
N PRO A 714 28.81 17.23 38.27
CA PRO A 714 29.29 17.10 39.65
C PRO A 714 28.73 18.20 40.56
N PHE A 715 28.57 19.41 40.03
CA PHE A 715 27.97 20.53 40.76
C PHE A 715 26.48 20.28 41.02
N VAL A 716 25.74 19.73 40.05
CA VAL A 716 24.32 19.34 40.23
C VAL A 716 24.16 18.27 41.31
N ARG A 717 25.10 17.31 41.41
CA ARG A 717 25.12 16.32 42.50
C ARG A 717 25.31 16.96 43.88
N LEU A 718 26.03 18.08 43.95
CA LEU A 718 26.35 18.74 45.22
C LEU A 718 25.22 19.64 45.72
N ILE A 719 24.42 20.22 44.81
CA ILE A 719 23.31 21.13 45.14
C ILE A 719 21.93 20.49 45.09
N GLY A 720 21.84 19.26 44.57
CA GLY A 720 20.60 18.50 44.44
C GLY A 720 20.20 17.86 45.77
N ASN A 721 18.90 17.88 46.08
CA ASN A 721 18.34 17.29 47.29
C ASN A 721 17.56 16.00 47.00
N ARG A 722 17.48 15.58 45.72
CA ARG A 722 16.78 14.37 45.28
C ARG A 722 17.73 13.46 44.51
N ALA A 723 17.54 12.16 44.68
CA ALA A 723 18.34 11.14 43.99
C ALA A 723 18.24 11.22 42.44
N ASP A 724 17.16 11.80 41.91
CA ASP A 724 16.88 11.90 40.47
C ASP A 724 17.27 13.26 39.84
N ASP A 725 17.90 14.17 40.59
CA ASP A 725 18.23 15.53 40.13
C ASP A 725 19.21 15.54 38.95
N VAL A 726 20.16 14.58 38.94
CA VAL A 726 21.11 14.42 37.82
C VAL A 726 20.43 13.92 36.55
N GLU A 727 19.45 13.03 36.69
CA GLU A 727 18.70 12.49 35.56
C GLU A 727 17.83 13.58 34.91
N LYS A 728 17.13 14.36 35.73
CA LYS A 728 16.38 15.54 35.29
C LYS A 728 17.26 16.58 34.62
N PHE A 729 18.43 16.84 35.17
CA PHE A 729 19.41 17.74 34.57
C PHE A 729 19.92 17.23 33.22
N ASN A 730 20.23 15.93 33.07
CA ASN A 730 20.70 15.39 31.80
C ASN A 730 19.62 15.48 30.70
N ALA A 731 18.36 15.20 31.08
CA ALA A 731 17.21 15.27 30.19
C ALA A 731 16.94 16.70 29.69
N ASP A 732 16.92 17.67 30.61
CA ASP A 732 16.67 19.08 30.31
C ASP A 732 17.53 20.03 31.18
N PRO A 733 18.79 20.30 30.78
CA PRO A 733 19.69 21.18 31.53
C PRO A 733 19.13 22.59 31.75
N ARG A 734 18.42 23.13 30.74
CA ARG A 734 17.85 24.48 30.76
C ARG A 734 16.69 24.55 31.74
N GLY A 735 15.71 23.66 31.61
CA GLY A 735 14.54 23.63 32.48
C GLY A 735 14.87 23.19 33.91
N TYR A 736 15.90 22.37 34.11
CA TYR A 736 16.38 22.01 35.44
C TYR A 736 16.84 23.25 36.22
N PHE A 737 17.77 24.04 35.66
CA PHE A 737 18.27 25.24 36.32
C PHE A 737 17.18 26.31 36.49
N ALA A 738 16.26 26.44 35.53
CA ALA A 738 15.14 27.40 35.60
C ALA A 738 14.20 27.16 36.80
N LYS A 739 14.08 25.90 37.24
CA LYS A 739 13.20 25.49 38.35
C LYS A 739 13.88 25.53 39.72
N LEU A 740 15.17 25.86 39.80
CA LEU A 740 15.89 25.97 41.06
C LEU A 740 15.42 27.20 41.86
N ARG A 741 15.21 27.02 43.17
CA ARG A 741 14.74 28.09 44.06
C ARG A 741 15.76 29.24 44.18
N ASN A 742 17.05 28.94 44.12
CA ASN A 742 18.10 29.96 44.27
C ASN A 742 18.27 30.80 42.98
N PRO A 743 18.06 32.12 43.02
CA PRO A 743 18.18 32.99 41.85
C PRO A 743 19.60 33.04 41.26
N ARG A 744 20.66 32.81 42.07
CA ARG A 744 22.04 32.73 41.56
C ARG A 744 22.25 31.51 40.67
N TYR A 745 21.66 30.36 41.02
CA TYR A 745 21.76 29.16 40.19
C TYR A 745 20.95 29.30 38.90
N ARG A 746 19.79 29.95 38.94
CA ARG A 746 19.03 30.31 37.74
C ARG A 746 19.84 31.19 36.78
N LEU A 747 20.59 32.16 37.32
CA LEU A 747 21.49 33.02 36.53
C LEU A 747 22.64 32.22 35.88
N VAL A 748 23.28 31.33 36.64
CA VAL A 748 24.33 30.42 36.12
C VAL A 748 23.77 29.53 35.00
N GLY A 749 22.58 28.96 35.19
CA GLY A 749 21.89 28.18 34.15
C GLY A 749 21.59 29.00 32.89
N LYS A 750 21.19 30.27 33.06
CA LYS A 750 20.96 31.19 31.94
C LYS A 750 22.25 31.53 31.17
N ILE A 751 23.39 31.65 31.85
CA ILE A 751 24.70 31.90 31.20
C ILE A 751 25.20 30.65 30.47
N LEU A 752 25.14 29.49 31.12
CA LEU A 752 25.69 28.24 30.59
C LEU A 752 24.81 27.61 29.51
N PHE A 753 23.50 27.66 29.71
CA PHE A 753 22.54 26.97 28.86
C PHE A 753 21.59 27.91 28.11
N GLY A 754 21.51 29.20 28.44
CA GLY A 754 20.57 30.15 27.84
C GLY A 754 19.28 30.31 28.67
N ALA A 755 18.49 31.34 28.38
CA ALA A 755 17.25 31.62 29.12
C ALA A 755 16.19 30.53 28.87
N PRO A 756 15.44 30.11 29.90
CA PRO A 756 14.18 29.37 29.68
C PRO A 756 13.17 30.30 29.00
N MET A 757 12.30 29.76 28.13
CA MET A 757 11.11 30.48 27.67
C MET A 757 10.09 30.59 28.79
#